data_AF-A0A564Y182-F1
#
_entry.id   AF-A0A564Y182-F1
#
_cell.length_a   1.000
_cell.length_b   1.000
_cell.length_c   1.000
_cell.angle_alpha   90.00
_cell.angle_beta   90.00
_cell.angle_gamma   90.00
#
_symmetry.space_group_name_H-M   'P 1'
#
loop_
_entity.id
_entity.type
_entity.pdbx_description
1 polymer ?
#
loop_
_entity_poly.entity_id
_entity_poly.type
_entity_poly.pdbx_seq_one_letter_code
_entity_poly.pdbx_strand_id
1 'polypeptide(L)'
;MGNILKHLNSISSSYKDGGSENPKNVCEFPHKVDVDHILKHYSGNNGFAQIIMVLIVAFTVPPAAIFPVFGNTELPHRCRLDPATEKELAMRYSGSSEDNFDSIAALVGPWPDANSSNFGDRHRFGCKRYLVPLISVSQNTTGLLTIPCDNNYIYKYSSDQYPGGIINEWDLVCDQAWMGPFSTAMYMVGMMIGYIFGGMAGDHFGRRHVALVACLVEAVSIIAVSLSKTLWFYNLSRFVLASASSVKIVVLLVLCMEVTTARQRSIINGIWSLTHCFLLRVFLSPLAYWFPKWRWFHGMACMLSFLSFPSIFMFPESPRWLVSQHRKLDALHEIYKIYLINRKMKWSKNKAPELTEDEFIYLVRQEAAVIRPPNLKVQAGVSSKSQFKNTLKSLKDRTMIRIILQCVFLFSGQLAICFGLLFYGNAIRVNIYLVNFLNSMTQIPATIISVLMYRYCKKRKTPIVTMYTCSMLVLSIAPIYNLVMKPEGDFVLNICCNLSLILLAAAMNMIFIYVPELFASEARTLGLGVASGLGRVGGVICPFINALDDKTFHGLPIIIYIGVHLLELVNLFWLPDTSGRNLLNNFDQNKDEEIAVGQEIEINDGPTEEDGEEKNEEGHPIWASTMDEMIATTHVIHSGSELHDDF
;
A
#
# COMPACT_ATOMS: atom_id res chain seq x y z
N MET A 1 30.93 -18.51 23.40
CA MET A 1 30.67 -19.36 22.21
C MET A 1 31.18 -20.79 22.40
N GLY A 2 32.46 -21.01 22.78
CA GLY A 2 32.99 -22.37 23.04
C GLY A 2 32.35 -23.13 24.23
N ASN A 3 31.99 -22.43 25.31
CA ASN A 3 31.35 -23.08 26.48
C ASN A 3 29.90 -23.49 26.22
N ILE A 4 29.20 -22.79 25.32
CA ILE A 4 27.80 -23.11 24.96
C ILE A 4 27.76 -24.27 23.97
N LEU A 5 28.69 -24.34 23.01
CA LEU A 5 28.85 -25.50 22.13
C LEU A 5 29.23 -26.77 22.89
N LYS A 6 30.08 -26.68 23.93
CA LYS A 6 30.33 -27.80 24.85
C LYS A 6 29.08 -28.21 25.62
N HIS A 7 28.27 -27.23 26.04
CA HIS A 7 27.01 -27.52 26.73
C HIS A 7 25.97 -28.17 25.81
N LEU A 8 25.86 -27.73 24.55
CA LEU A 8 24.98 -28.31 23.52
C LEU A 8 25.41 -29.74 23.14
N ASN A 9 26.70 -30.01 23.05
CA ASN A 9 27.21 -31.37 22.82
C ASN A 9 26.96 -32.28 24.04
N SER A 10 27.03 -31.75 25.26
CA SER A 10 26.65 -32.47 26.49
C SER A 10 25.15 -32.80 26.54
N ILE A 11 24.30 -31.90 26.06
CA ILE A 11 22.83 -32.09 26.01
C ILE A 11 22.45 -33.13 24.95
N SER A 12 23.09 -33.10 23.77
CA SER A 12 22.91 -34.10 22.71
C SER A 12 23.36 -35.50 23.15
N SER A 13 24.43 -35.59 23.96
CA SER A 13 24.84 -36.85 24.61
C SER A 13 23.77 -37.36 25.58
N SER A 14 23.22 -36.47 26.42
CA SER A 14 22.22 -36.84 27.43
C SER A 14 20.89 -37.34 26.84
N TYR A 15 20.52 -36.92 25.62
CA TYR A 15 19.33 -37.42 24.92
C TYR A 15 19.53 -38.86 24.41
N LYS A 16 20.76 -39.22 24.02
CA LYS A 16 21.08 -40.59 23.56
C LYS A 16 21.15 -41.60 24.70
N ASP A 17 21.43 -41.15 25.92
CA ASP A 17 21.59 -42.01 27.10
C ASP A 17 20.29 -42.18 27.91
N GLY A 18 19.23 -41.41 27.62
CA GLY A 18 17.93 -41.46 28.31
C GLY A 18 16.94 -42.42 27.66
N GLY A 19 16.90 -43.67 28.13
CA GLY A 19 15.92 -44.68 27.72
C GLY A 19 14.48 -44.36 28.16
N SER A 20 13.54 -44.51 27.22
CA SER A 20 12.09 -44.65 27.34
C SER A 20 11.37 -43.93 28.50
N GLU A 21 10.96 -42.69 28.28
CA GLU A 21 9.76 -42.15 28.94
C GLU A 21 8.63 -41.99 27.93
N ASN A 22 7.43 -42.42 28.36
CA ASN A 22 6.20 -42.49 27.58
C ASN A 22 5.87 -41.14 26.90
N PRO A 23 5.68 -41.08 25.57
CA PRO A 23 5.51 -39.81 24.85
C PRO A 23 4.14 -39.13 25.04
N LYS A 24 3.26 -39.66 25.89
CA LYS A 24 1.87 -39.19 26.04
C LYS A 24 1.61 -38.24 27.21
N ASN A 25 2.56 -38.06 28.14
CA ASN A 25 2.37 -37.21 29.34
C ASN A 25 3.18 -35.90 29.34
N VAL A 26 3.82 -35.51 28.22
CA VAL A 26 4.71 -34.31 28.15
C VAL A 26 4.16 -33.26 27.18
N CYS A 27 2.89 -32.87 27.38
CA CYS A 27 2.20 -31.93 26.49
C CYS A 27 2.23 -30.47 26.94
N GLU A 28 2.66 -30.13 28.16
CA GLU A 28 2.66 -28.75 28.63
C GLU A 28 4.04 -28.08 28.49
N PHE A 29 4.08 -27.01 27.69
CA PHE A 29 5.19 -26.06 27.70
C PHE A 29 5.07 -25.17 28.95
N PRO A 30 6.03 -25.19 29.89
CA PRO A 30 5.93 -24.44 31.13
C PRO A 30 5.98 -22.91 30.94
N HIS A 31 6.44 -22.40 29.78
CA HIS A 31 6.69 -20.97 29.57
C HIS A 31 6.23 -20.42 28.20
N LYS A 32 6.36 -19.09 28.04
CA LYS A 32 6.08 -18.34 26.81
C LYS A 32 7.21 -18.61 25.80
N VAL A 33 6.85 -19.11 24.62
CA VAL A 33 7.79 -19.40 23.54
C VAL A 33 8.20 -18.07 22.88
N ASP A 34 9.47 -17.69 23.00
CA ASP A 34 10.00 -16.52 22.29
C ASP A 34 10.35 -16.90 20.84
N VAL A 35 9.39 -16.65 19.94
CA VAL A 35 9.52 -16.93 18.50
C VAL A 35 10.68 -16.16 17.88
N ASP A 36 10.98 -14.94 18.35
CA ASP A 36 12.04 -14.11 17.77
C ASP A 36 13.42 -14.65 18.11
N HIS A 37 13.59 -15.16 19.34
CA HIS A 37 14.80 -15.88 19.75
C HIS A 37 15.02 -17.11 18.85
N ILE A 38 14.00 -17.94 18.67
CA ILE A 38 14.10 -19.18 17.90
C ILE A 38 14.39 -18.89 16.42
N LEU A 39 13.68 -17.95 15.80
CA LEU A 39 13.91 -17.58 14.41
C LEU A 39 15.34 -17.04 14.21
N LYS A 40 15.81 -16.17 15.11
CA LYS A 40 17.17 -15.61 15.02
C LYS A 40 18.25 -16.67 15.17
N HIS A 41 18.09 -17.61 16.11
CA HIS A 41 19.09 -18.61 16.44
C HIS A 41 19.11 -19.77 15.44
N TYR A 42 17.93 -20.29 15.08
CA TYR A 42 17.81 -21.50 14.27
C TYR A 42 17.57 -21.20 12.79
N SER A 43 16.57 -20.38 12.46
CA SER A 43 16.27 -20.09 11.05
C SER A 43 17.28 -19.12 10.42
N GLY A 44 18.00 -18.37 11.25
CA GLY A 44 18.93 -17.32 10.84
C GLY A 44 18.18 -16.06 10.41
N ASN A 45 18.90 -14.94 10.39
CA ASN A 45 18.33 -13.71 9.87
C ASN A 45 18.08 -13.88 8.35
N ASN A 46 19.10 -13.87 7.48
CA ASN A 46 18.88 -13.86 6.02
C ASN A 46 18.69 -15.27 5.43
N GLY A 47 17.68 -16.01 5.89
CA GLY A 47 17.36 -17.34 5.37
C GLY A 47 16.88 -17.30 3.93
N PHE A 48 17.35 -18.25 3.11
CA PHE A 48 16.92 -18.43 1.72
C PHE A 48 15.39 -18.59 1.60
N ALA A 49 14.78 -19.38 2.51
CA ALA A 49 13.34 -19.63 2.54
C ALA A 49 12.52 -18.34 2.69
N GLN A 50 12.99 -17.39 3.49
CA GLN A 50 12.30 -16.14 3.75
C GLN A 50 12.38 -15.21 2.54
N ILE A 51 13.56 -15.11 1.90
CA ILE A 51 13.76 -14.29 0.70
C ILE A 51 12.93 -14.83 -0.47
N ILE A 52 12.98 -16.16 -0.71
CA ILE A 52 12.25 -16.76 -1.82
C ILE A 52 10.74 -16.68 -1.61
N MET A 53 10.26 -16.81 -0.36
CA MET A 53 8.87 -16.61 -0.03
C MET A 53 8.41 -15.21 -0.43
N VAL A 54 9.14 -14.16 -0.02
CA VAL A 54 8.80 -12.77 -0.35
C VAL A 54 8.80 -12.53 -1.86
N LEU A 55 9.77 -13.09 -2.58
CA LEU A 55 9.82 -12.99 -4.05
C LEU A 55 8.60 -13.65 -4.68
N ILE A 56 8.25 -14.88 -4.28
CA ILE A 56 7.09 -15.59 -4.81
C ILE A 56 5.81 -14.82 -4.50
N VAL A 57 5.62 -14.33 -3.27
CA VAL A 57 4.45 -13.51 -2.94
C VAL A 57 4.41 -12.26 -3.82
N ALA A 58 5.53 -11.54 -3.96
CA ALA A 58 5.57 -10.31 -4.76
C ALA A 58 5.25 -10.53 -6.25
N PHE A 59 5.77 -11.61 -6.85
CA PHE A 59 5.50 -11.96 -8.25
C PHE A 59 4.06 -12.42 -8.50
N THR A 60 3.42 -13.02 -7.49
CA THR A 60 2.07 -13.58 -7.63
C THR A 60 0.96 -12.55 -7.41
N VAL A 61 1.29 -11.31 -7.06
CA VAL A 61 0.29 -10.23 -6.92
C VAL A 61 0.07 -9.55 -8.27
N PRO A 62 -1.16 -9.52 -8.80
CA PRO A 62 -1.44 -8.95 -10.11
C PRO A 62 -1.27 -7.42 -10.05
N PRO A 63 -0.68 -6.79 -11.08
CA PRO A 63 -0.62 -5.33 -11.21
C PRO A 63 -1.95 -4.74 -11.74
N ALA A 64 -3.09 -5.36 -11.42
CA ALA A 64 -4.42 -5.03 -11.97
C ALA A 64 -4.88 -3.60 -11.60
N ALA A 65 -4.36 -3.02 -10.52
CA ALA A 65 -4.65 -1.65 -10.11
C ALA A 65 -4.18 -0.60 -11.14
N ILE A 66 -3.17 -0.93 -11.96
CA ILE A 66 -2.58 -0.03 -12.97
C ILE A 66 -3.23 -0.21 -14.34
N PHE A 67 -4.04 -1.27 -14.53
CA PHE A 67 -4.75 -1.49 -15.78
C PHE A 67 -5.50 -0.25 -16.32
N PRO A 68 -6.18 0.58 -15.50
CA PRO A 68 -6.90 1.75 -15.99
C PRO A 68 -6.03 2.74 -16.78
N VAL A 69 -4.71 2.77 -16.58
CA VAL A 69 -3.80 3.60 -17.37
C VAL A 69 -3.97 3.30 -18.86
N PHE A 70 -4.01 2.02 -19.25
CA PHE A 70 -4.22 1.62 -20.64
C PHE A 70 -5.68 1.37 -20.97
N GLY A 71 -6.42 0.73 -20.05
CA GLY A 71 -7.80 0.35 -20.28
C GLY A 71 -8.73 1.53 -20.47
N ASN A 72 -8.50 2.62 -19.73
CA ASN A 72 -9.33 3.82 -19.78
C ASN A 72 -8.71 4.91 -20.66
N THR A 73 -7.89 4.54 -21.64
CA THR A 73 -7.43 5.49 -22.65
C THR A 73 -8.63 5.95 -23.49
N GLU A 74 -8.90 7.26 -23.49
CA GLU A 74 -9.88 7.87 -24.37
C GLU A 74 -9.23 8.21 -25.71
N LEU A 75 -9.79 7.67 -26.79
CA LEU A 75 -9.32 7.94 -28.14
C LEU A 75 -10.16 9.09 -28.74
N PRO A 76 -9.55 9.96 -29.57
CA PRO A 76 -10.31 10.95 -30.32
C PRO A 76 -11.40 10.26 -31.15
N HIS A 77 -12.62 10.78 -31.09
CA HIS A 77 -13.79 10.14 -31.69
C HIS A 77 -14.71 11.14 -32.38
N ARG A 78 -15.50 10.65 -33.33
CA ARG A 78 -16.56 11.39 -34.04
C ARG A 78 -17.85 10.58 -34.11
N CYS A 79 -19.00 11.25 -34.24
CA CYS A 79 -20.26 10.55 -34.52
C CYS A 79 -20.15 9.72 -35.82
N ARG A 80 -20.69 8.51 -35.82
CA ARG A 80 -20.93 7.73 -37.04
C ARG A 80 -22.16 8.28 -37.77
N LEU A 81 -22.03 8.57 -39.06
CA LEU A 81 -23.16 8.91 -39.91
C LEU A 81 -23.83 7.64 -40.46
N ASP A 82 -24.94 7.81 -41.18
CA ASP A 82 -25.64 6.70 -41.82
C ASP A 82 -24.70 5.89 -42.74
N PRO A 83 -24.85 4.55 -42.83
CA PRO A 83 -23.92 3.71 -43.57
C PRO A 83 -23.71 4.11 -45.03
N ALA A 84 -24.74 4.65 -45.69
CA ALA A 84 -24.66 5.15 -47.06
C ALA A 84 -23.73 6.38 -47.16
N THR A 85 -23.91 7.34 -46.26
CA THR A 85 -23.11 8.57 -46.19
C THR A 85 -21.66 8.29 -45.79
N GLU A 86 -21.44 7.37 -44.85
CA GLU A 86 -20.08 6.92 -44.49
C GLU A 86 -19.37 6.24 -45.66
N LYS A 87 -20.08 5.41 -46.44
CA LYS A 87 -19.51 4.78 -47.64
C LYS A 87 -19.15 5.83 -48.70
N GLU A 88 -19.99 6.85 -48.88
CA GLU A 88 -19.71 7.96 -49.79
C GLU A 88 -18.49 8.78 -49.34
N LEU A 89 -18.39 9.11 -48.05
CA LEU A 89 -17.21 9.76 -47.46
C LEU A 89 -15.95 8.91 -47.66
N ALA A 90 -16.04 7.60 -47.39
CA ALA A 90 -14.91 6.69 -47.57
C ALA A 90 -14.46 6.63 -49.03
N MET A 91 -15.38 6.70 -50.01
CA MET A 91 -15.05 6.75 -51.44
C MET A 91 -14.44 8.10 -51.85
N ARG A 92 -15.01 9.22 -51.38
CA ARG A 92 -14.51 10.57 -51.72
C ARG A 92 -13.10 10.84 -51.19
N TYR A 93 -12.75 10.22 -50.06
CA TYR A 93 -11.47 10.47 -49.37
C TYR A 93 -10.54 9.25 -49.39
N SER A 94 -10.73 8.23 -50.24
CA SER A 94 -9.98 6.95 -50.16
C SER A 94 -8.45 7.02 -50.42
N GLY A 95 -7.85 8.21 -50.60
CA GLY A 95 -6.48 8.39 -51.11
C GLY A 95 -5.40 8.94 -50.17
N SER A 96 -5.71 9.42 -48.96
CA SER A 96 -4.72 10.07 -48.06
C SER A 96 -4.79 9.54 -46.61
N SER A 97 -3.70 8.99 -46.09
CA SER A 97 -3.76 7.96 -45.02
C SER A 97 -3.90 8.43 -43.57
N GLU A 98 -3.80 9.72 -43.21
CA GLU A 98 -3.98 10.15 -41.80
C GLU A 98 -4.73 11.48 -41.62
N ASP A 99 -4.65 12.40 -42.59
CA ASP A 99 -5.34 13.72 -42.55
C ASP A 99 -6.85 13.65 -42.81
N ASN A 100 -7.37 12.48 -43.18
CA ASN A 100 -8.77 12.29 -43.50
C ASN A 100 -9.69 12.31 -42.28
N PHE A 101 -9.24 11.79 -41.12
CA PHE A 101 -10.15 11.64 -39.98
C PHE A 101 -10.61 12.99 -39.46
N ASP A 102 -9.67 13.90 -39.20
CA ASP A 102 -9.96 15.22 -38.64
C ASP A 102 -10.76 16.07 -39.64
N SER A 103 -10.41 15.96 -40.93
CA SER A 103 -11.15 16.61 -42.02
C SER A 103 -12.61 16.12 -42.11
N ILE A 104 -12.83 14.81 -42.04
CA ILE A 104 -14.19 14.23 -42.03
C ILE A 104 -14.92 14.61 -40.75
N ALA A 105 -14.24 14.58 -39.60
CA ALA A 105 -14.84 14.94 -38.32
C ALA A 105 -15.34 16.40 -38.32
N ALA A 106 -14.58 17.32 -38.91
CA ALA A 106 -14.99 18.72 -39.12
C ALA A 106 -16.20 18.89 -40.04
N LEU A 107 -16.42 17.97 -40.99
CA LEU A 107 -17.62 17.95 -41.84
C LEU A 107 -18.85 17.38 -41.12
N VAL A 108 -18.65 16.46 -40.17
CA VAL A 108 -19.72 15.80 -39.42
C VAL A 108 -20.25 16.67 -38.29
N GLY A 109 -19.36 17.36 -37.57
CA GLY A 109 -19.73 18.14 -36.40
C GLY A 109 -18.72 19.24 -36.08
N PRO A 110 -18.96 20.00 -34.99
CA PRO A 110 -17.97 20.93 -34.48
C PRO A 110 -16.68 20.19 -34.17
N TRP A 111 -15.62 20.55 -34.88
CA TRP A 111 -14.28 20.02 -34.67
C TRP A 111 -13.36 21.22 -34.47
N PRO A 112 -12.51 21.21 -33.43
CA PRO A 112 -11.64 22.35 -33.19
C PRO A 112 -10.63 22.46 -34.34
N ASP A 113 -10.59 23.63 -34.95
CA ASP A 113 -9.54 23.98 -35.89
C ASP A 113 -8.20 23.95 -35.15
N ALA A 114 -7.14 23.50 -35.84
CA ALA A 114 -5.76 23.52 -35.33
C ALA A 114 -5.33 24.90 -34.79
N ASN A 115 -6.00 25.98 -35.21
CA ASN A 115 -5.74 27.37 -34.80
C ASN A 115 -6.67 27.90 -33.68
N SER A 116 -7.59 27.10 -33.13
CA SER A 116 -8.53 27.57 -32.10
C SER A 116 -7.86 27.63 -30.71
N SER A 117 -7.71 28.85 -30.18
CA SER A 117 -7.09 29.13 -28.87
C SER A 117 -7.99 28.83 -27.67
N ASN A 118 -9.25 28.45 -27.88
CA ASN A 118 -10.19 28.09 -26.82
C ASN A 118 -9.96 26.64 -26.36
N PHE A 119 -9.22 26.51 -25.27
CA PHE A 119 -8.83 25.22 -24.66
C PHE A 119 -10.03 24.35 -24.24
N GLY A 120 -11.17 24.96 -23.91
CA GLY A 120 -12.39 24.28 -23.46
C GLY A 120 -13.18 23.56 -24.56
N ASP A 121 -13.04 23.98 -25.82
CA ASP A 121 -13.72 23.32 -26.96
C ASP A 121 -12.87 22.18 -27.56
N ARG A 122 -11.60 22.10 -27.20
CA ARG A 122 -10.66 21.08 -27.67
C ARG A 122 -10.80 19.71 -27.02
N HIS A 123 -11.70 19.48 -26.06
CA HIS A 123 -11.85 18.17 -25.39
C HIS A 123 -13.28 17.62 -25.46
N ARG A 124 -14.18 18.29 -26.20
CA ARG A 124 -15.54 17.79 -26.54
C ARG A 124 -15.62 17.35 -28.00
N PHE A 125 -14.57 16.68 -28.47
CA PHE A 125 -14.54 16.16 -29.83
C PHE A 125 -15.71 15.24 -30.09
N GLY A 126 -16.43 15.47 -31.20
CA GLY A 126 -17.28 14.43 -31.79
C GLY A 126 -18.51 13.97 -31.00
N CYS A 127 -18.88 14.65 -29.91
CA CYS A 127 -20.09 14.36 -29.14
C CYS A 127 -21.37 14.90 -29.76
N LYS A 128 -21.24 15.81 -30.73
CA LYS A 128 -22.35 16.42 -31.46
C LYS A 128 -22.05 16.38 -32.95
N ARG A 129 -23.11 16.23 -33.74
CA ARG A 129 -23.08 16.35 -35.20
C ARG A 129 -23.96 17.50 -35.66
N TYR A 130 -23.68 18.00 -36.85
CA TYR A 130 -24.60 18.92 -37.52
C TYR A 130 -25.88 18.18 -37.94
N LEU A 131 -27.02 18.86 -37.87
CA LEU A 131 -28.31 18.32 -38.30
C LEU A 131 -28.25 17.87 -39.77
N VAL A 132 -27.58 18.66 -40.61
CA VAL A 132 -27.28 18.36 -42.01
C VAL A 132 -25.75 18.36 -42.16
N PRO A 133 -25.12 17.23 -42.56
CA PRO A 133 -23.67 17.19 -42.76
C PRO A 133 -23.22 18.21 -43.81
N LEU A 134 -22.07 18.87 -43.60
CA LEU A 134 -21.56 19.88 -44.53
C LEU A 134 -21.23 19.35 -45.94
N ILE A 135 -21.25 18.03 -46.12
CA ILE A 135 -21.12 17.31 -47.39
C ILE A 135 -22.17 17.79 -48.41
N SER A 136 -23.32 18.30 -47.94
CA SER A 136 -24.43 18.79 -48.78
C SER A 136 -24.57 20.32 -48.84
N VAL A 137 -23.64 21.10 -48.26
CA VAL A 137 -23.78 22.56 -48.17
C VAL A 137 -22.53 23.27 -48.68
N SER A 138 -22.65 24.04 -49.77
CA SER A 138 -21.66 25.03 -50.14
C SER A 138 -21.91 26.33 -49.35
N GLN A 139 -21.06 26.62 -48.36
CA GLN A 139 -20.86 27.90 -47.62
C GLN A 139 -21.29 27.99 -46.14
N ASN A 140 -20.41 28.73 -45.42
CA ASN A 140 -20.43 29.29 -44.05
C ASN A 140 -20.96 28.44 -42.89
N THR A 141 -20.01 27.94 -42.09
CA THR A 141 -20.15 27.13 -40.86
C THR A 141 -20.75 27.86 -39.65
N THR A 142 -21.03 29.16 -39.75
CA THR A 142 -21.57 29.96 -38.65
C THR A 142 -23.09 29.79 -38.54
N GLY A 143 -23.54 28.97 -37.58
CA GLY A 143 -24.96 28.89 -37.19
C GLY A 143 -25.68 27.57 -37.48
N LEU A 144 -24.96 26.51 -37.86
CA LEU A 144 -25.57 25.19 -38.05
C LEU A 144 -26.07 24.61 -36.72
N LEU A 145 -27.32 24.14 -36.73
CA LEU A 145 -27.92 23.45 -35.59
C LEU A 145 -27.18 22.13 -35.34
N THR A 146 -26.81 21.86 -34.08
CA THR A 146 -26.16 20.62 -33.67
C THR A 146 -27.10 19.74 -32.88
N ILE A 147 -26.99 18.43 -33.09
CA ILE A 147 -27.76 17.40 -32.39
C ILE A 147 -26.79 16.36 -31.79
N PRO A 148 -27.19 15.65 -30.72
CA PRO A 148 -26.40 14.55 -30.18
C PRO A 148 -26.18 13.45 -31.24
N CYS A 149 -25.15 12.62 -31.05
CA CYS A 149 -24.93 11.47 -31.93
C CYS A 149 -26.05 10.43 -31.72
N ASP A 150 -26.75 10.06 -32.78
CA ASP A 150 -27.82 9.04 -32.71
C ASP A 150 -27.27 7.61 -32.93
N ASN A 151 -26.14 7.50 -33.63
CA ASN A 151 -25.42 6.25 -33.91
C ASN A 151 -24.13 6.17 -33.08
N ASN A 152 -23.49 4.99 -33.06
CA ASN A 152 -22.19 4.75 -32.39
C ASN A 152 -21.07 5.70 -32.85
N TYR A 153 -19.89 5.59 -32.25
CA TYR A 153 -18.75 6.45 -32.57
C TYR A 153 -17.76 5.77 -33.55
N ILE A 154 -16.93 6.60 -34.18
CA ILE A 154 -15.75 6.17 -34.94
C ILE A 154 -14.52 6.79 -34.27
N TYR A 155 -13.54 5.95 -33.94
CA TYR A 155 -12.33 6.33 -33.20
C TYR A 155 -11.12 6.47 -34.11
N LYS A 156 -10.25 7.44 -33.80
CA LYS A 156 -8.93 7.61 -34.41
C LYS A 156 -7.89 6.84 -33.60
N TYR A 157 -7.22 5.89 -34.24
CA TYR A 157 -6.16 5.10 -33.62
C TYR A 157 -4.80 5.75 -33.88
N SER A 158 -3.99 5.90 -32.85
CA SER A 158 -2.60 6.39 -32.94
C SER A 158 -1.65 5.35 -32.33
N SER A 159 -0.41 5.28 -32.83
CA SER A 159 0.65 4.41 -32.27
C SER A 159 1.04 4.79 -30.83
N ASP A 160 0.76 6.02 -30.42
CA ASP A 160 1.14 6.55 -29.11
C ASP A 160 0.14 6.23 -28.00
N GLN A 161 -1.05 5.74 -28.36
CA GLN A 161 -2.14 5.44 -27.45
C GLN A 161 -2.49 3.94 -27.46
N TYR A 162 -3.14 3.47 -26.41
CA TYR A 162 -3.58 2.08 -26.35
C TYR A 162 -4.84 1.88 -27.21
N PRO A 163 -4.81 0.98 -28.22
CA PRO A 163 -5.87 0.94 -29.22
C PRO A 163 -7.14 0.23 -28.73
N GLY A 164 -7.06 -0.84 -27.93
CA GLY A 164 -8.23 -1.65 -27.60
C GLY A 164 -8.66 -1.55 -26.15
N GLY A 165 -8.91 -0.34 -25.65
CA GLY A 165 -9.37 -0.08 -24.28
C GLY A 165 -10.82 -0.54 -23.99
N ILE A 166 -11.32 -0.21 -22.80
CA ILE A 166 -12.72 -0.45 -22.42
C ILE A 166 -13.64 0.67 -22.92
N ILE A 167 -13.09 1.88 -23.12
CA ILE A 167 -13.86 3.06 -23.51
C ILE A 167 -14.43 2.90 -24.91
N ASN A 168 -13.61 2.43 -25.85
CA ASN A 168 -14.03 2.22 -27.24
C ASN A 168 -14.81 0.92 -27.49
N GLU A 169 -14.69 -0.08 -26.61
CA GLU A 169 -15.48 -1.32 -26.70
C GLU A 169 -16.95 -1.06 -26.32
N TRP A 170 -17.20 -0.21 -25.33
CA TRP A 170 -18.55 0.08 -24.81
C TRP A 170 -19.03 1.51 -25.06
N ASP A 171 -18.38 2.24 -25.98
CA ASP A 171 -18.71 3.62 -26.35
C ASP A 171 -18.90 4.56 -25.12
N LEU A 172 -17.97 4.49 -24.15
CA LEU A 172 -18.02 5.22 -22.87
C LEU A 172 -17.54 6.68 -22.98
N VAL A 173 -18.07 7.41 -23.95
CA VAL A 173 -17.71 8.80 -24.24
C VAL A 173 -18.91 9.73 -24.04
N CYS A 174 -18.69 11.04 -24.08
CA CYS A 174 -19.75 12.06 -24.01
C CYS A 174 -20.66 11.90 -22.77
N ASP A 175 -21.96 11.64 -22.95
CA ASP A 175 -22.92 11.47 -21.84
C ASP A 175 -22.58 10.28 -20.92
N GLN A 176 -21.82 9.30 -21.42
CA GLN A 176 -21.37 8.13 -20.68
C GLN A 176 -19.91 8.23 -20.18
N ALA A 177 -19.23 9.36 -20.37
CA ALA A 177 -17.82 9.54 -20.00
C ALA A 177 -17.54 9.31 -18.49
N TRP A 178 -18.54 9.53 -17.62
CA TRP A 178 -18.41 9.30 -16.19
C TRP A 178 -18.21 7.82 -15.82
N MET A 179 -18.57 6.88 -16.70
CA MET A 179 -18.47 5.45 -16.45
C MET A 179 -17.02 4.93 -16.40
N GLY A 180 -16.09 5.57 -17.13
CA GLY A 180 -14.67 5.22 -17.10
C GLY A 180 -14.06 5.44 -15.70
N PRO A 181 -14.09 6.67 -15.16
CA PRO A 181 -13.69 6.97 -13.78
C PRO A 181 -14.42 6.14 -12.73
N PHE A 182 -15.72 5.91 -12.92
CA PHE A 182 -16.52 5.07 -12.03
C PHE A 182 -16.00 3.63 -11.94
N SER A 183 -15.58 3.04 -13.07
CA SER A 183 -14.98 1.70 -13.08
C SER A 183 -13.72 1.61 -12.23
N THR A 184 -12.82 2.60 -12.35
CA THR A 184 -11.59 2.69 -11.54
C THR A 184 -11.92 2.91 -10.06
N ALA A 185 -12.91 3.76 -9.76
CA ALA A 185 -13.37 3.99 -8.40
C ALA A 185 -13.94 2.71 -7.77
N MET A 186 -14.71 1.91 -8.50
CA MET A 186 -15.22 0.61 -8.02
C MET A 186 -14.10 -0.36 -7.66
N TYR A 187 -13.02 -0.40 -8.45
CA TYR A 187 -11.83 -1.19 -8.11
C TYR A 187 -11.19 -0.71 -6.79
N MET A 188 -11.10 0.60 -6.58
CA MET A 188 -10.55 1.20 -5.35
C MET A 188 -11.40 0.89 -4.10
N VAL A 189 -12.73 0.91 -4.24
CA VAL A 189 -13.65 0.48 -3.17
C VAL A 189 -13.46 -1.01 -2.86
N GLY A 190 -13.32 -1.84 -3.89
CA GLY A 190 -13.01 -3.26 -3.72
C GLY A 190 -11.73 -3.47 -2.92
N MET A 191 -10.67 -2.72 -3.23
CA MET A 191 -9.44 -2.75 -2.43
C MET A 191 -9.67 -2.30 -0.98
N MET A 192 -10.39 -1.20 -0.75
CA MET A 192 -10.72 -0.71 0.61
C MET A 192 -11.34 -1.81 1.48
N ILE A 193 -12.35 -2.48 0.96
CA ILE A 193 -13.03 -3.60 1.64
C ILE A 193 -12.05 -4.74 1.89
N GLY A 194 -11.26 -5.13 0.87
CA GLY A 194 -10.30 -6.22 1.01
C GLY A 194 -9.22 -5.98 2.07
N TYR A 195 -8.72 -4.76 2.22
CA TYR A 195 -7.73 -4.44 3.26
C TYR A 195 -8.32 -4.50 4.68
N ILE A 196 -9.54 -3.99 4.87
CA ILE A 196 -10.22 -4.00 6.17
C ILE A 196 -10.54 -5.44 6.61
N PHE A 197 -11.21 -6.21 5.73
CA PHE A 197 -11.59 -7.58 6.05
C PHE A 197 -10.41 -8.54 6.06
N GLY A 198 -9.39 -8.31 5.23
CA GLY A 198 -8.23 -9.20 5.14
C GLY A 198 -7.43 -9.27 6.43
N GLY A 199 -7.23 -8.14 7.11
CA GLY A 199 -6.57 -8.12 8.43
C GLY A 199 -7.36 -8.91 9.48
N MET A 200 -8.66 -8.64 9.59
CA MET A 200 -9.55 -9.32 10.54
C MET A 200 -9.63 -10.83 10.28
N ALA A 201 -9.78 -11.22 9.01
CA ALA A 201 -9.86 -12.62 8.62
C ALA A 201 -8.56 -13.35 8.90
N GLY A 202 -7.41 -12.75 8.57
CA GLY A 202 -6.08 -13.33 8.82
C GLY A 202 -5.84 -13.60 10.31
N ASP A 203 -6.29 -12.70 11.19
CA ASP A 203 -6.21 -12.84 12.64
C ASP A 203 -7.11 -13.93 13.22
N HIS A 204 -8.30 -14.13 12.64
CA HIS A 204 -9.23 -15.12 13.13
C HIS A 204 -8.98 -16.53 12.58
N PHE A 205 -8.78 -16.66 11.26
CA PHE A 205 -8.74 -17.95 10.56
C PHE A 205 -7.33 -18.46 10.24
N GLY A 206 -6.30 -17.64 10.48
CA GLY A 206 -4.91 -17.96 10.11
C GLY A 206 -4.53 -17.41 8.74
N ARG A 207 -3.23 -17.24 8.51
CA ARG A 207 -2.73 -16.46 7.37
C ARG A 207 -2.77 -17.31 6.10
N ARG A 208 -2.30 -18.55 6.18
CA ARG A 208 -2.22 -19.46 5.03
C ARG A 208 -3.61 -19.79 4.48
N HIS A 209 -4.57 -20.06 5.36
CA HIS A 209 -5.94 -20.43 4.97
C HIS A 209 -6.68 -19.28 4.26
N VAL A 210 -6.60 -18.07 4.83
CA VAL A 210 -7.24 -16.88 4.23
C VAL A 210 -6.60 -16.54 2.89
N ALA A 211 -5.27 -16.64 2.78
CA ALA A 211 -4.57 -16.44 1.51
C ALA A 211 -5.01 -17.44 0.44
N LEU A 212 -5.26 -18.71 0.80
CA LEU A 212 -5.72 -19.75 -0.14
C LEU A 212 -7.11 -19.42 -0.69
N VAL A 213 -8.06 -19.06 0.18
CA VAL A 213 -9.41 -18.66 -0.24
C VAL A 213 -9.36 -17.41 -1.11
N ALA A 214 -8.59 -16.40 -0.69
CA ALA A 214 -8.42 -15.16 -1.47
C ALA A 214 -7.81 -15.43 -2.85
N CYS A 215 -6.83 -16.32 -2.95
CA CYS A 215 -6.22 -16.72 -4.21
C CYS A 215 -7.22 -17.39 -5.16
N LEU A 216 -8.09 -18.28 -4.65
CA LEU A 216 -9.11 -18.93 -5.47
C LEU A 216 -10.12 -17.92 -6.01
N VAL A 217 -10.61 -17.02 -5.15
CA VAL A 217 -11.54 -15.95 -5.56
C VAL A 217 -10.88 -15.00 -6.56
N GLU A 218 -9.62 -14.65 -6.36
CA GLU A 218 -8.83 -13.82 -7.28
C GLU A 218 -8.70 -14.47 -8.66
N ALA A 219 -8.33 -15.76 -8.73
CA ALA A 219 -8.19 -16.50 -9.98
C ALA A 219 -9.50 -16.57 -10.78
N VAL A 220 -10.62 -16.87 -10.11
CA VAL A 220 -11.95 -16.87 -10.73
C VAL A 220 -12.31 -15.47 -11.23
N SER A 221 -12.02 -14.43 -10.43
CA SER A 221 -12.32 -13.05 -10.78
C SER A 221 -11.49 -12.57 -11.98
N ILE A 222 -10.22 -12.96 -12.10
CA ILE A 222 -9.37 -12.65 -13.28
C ILE A 222 -10.00 -13.21 -14.57
N ILE A 223 -10.48 -14.45 -14.52
CA ILE A 223 -11.16 -15.09 -15.64
C ILE A 223 -12.47 -14.35 -15.95
N ALA A 224 -13.27 -14.04 -14.92
CA ALA A 224 -14.53 -13.33 -15.07
C ALA A 224 -14.35 -11.93 -15.69
N VAL A 225 -13.34 -11.16 -15.27
CA VAL A 225 -13.00 -9.86 -15.88
C VAL A 225 -12.65 -10.05 -17.36
N SER A 226 -11.81 -11.05 -17.68
CA SER A 226 -11.31 -11.25 -19.05
C SER A 226 -12.40 -11.73 -20.01
N LEU A 227 -13.43 -12.44 -19.50
CA LEU A 227 -14.58 -12.93 -20.28
C LEU A 227 -15.78 -11.97 -20.28
N SER A 228 -15.66 -10.80 -19.64
CA SER A 228 -16.78 -9.89 -19.48
C SER A 228 -17.24 -9.27 -20.81
N LYS A 229 -18.56 -9.30 -21.01
CA LYS A 229 -19.24 -8.75 -22.20
C LYS A 229 -19.99 -7.46 -21.91
N THR A 230 -20.43 -7.26 -20.66
CA THR A 230 -21.15 -6.07 -20.21
C THR A 230 -20.31 -5.29 -19.20
N LEU A 231 -20.42 -3.96 -19.24
CA LEU A 231 -19.69 -3.06 -18.34
C LEU A 231 -19.97 -3.36 -16.86
N TRP A 232 -21.23 -3.65 -16.50
CA TRP A 232 -21.61 -3.92 -15.11
C TRP A 232 -21.01 -5.22 -14.58
N PHE A 233 -20.99 -6.29 -15.39
CA PHE A 233 -20.35 -7.54 -15.01
C PHE A 233 -18.83 -7.40 -14.89
N TYR A 234 -18.23 -6.61 -15.78
CA TYR A 234 -16.83 -6.20 -15.70
C TYR A 234 -16.52 -5.46 -14.39
N ASN A 235 -17.31 -4.44 -14.04
CA ASN A 235 -17.13 -3.65 -12.81
C ASN A 235 -17.29 -4.50 -11.55
N LEU A 236 -18.29 -5.39 -11.51
CA LEU A 236 -18.48 -6.31 -10.39
C LEU A 236 -17.30 -7.27 -10.25
N SER A 237 -16.84 -7.85 -11.36
CA SER A 237 -15.73 -8.79 -11.36
C SER A 237 -14.40 -8.11 -10.99
N ARG A 238 -14.19 -6.86 -11.44
CA ARG A 238 -13.07 -5.99 -11.04
C ARG A 238 -13.10 -5.67 -9.55
N PHE A 239 -14.27 -5.38 -9.01
CA PHE A 239 -14.46 -5.13 -7.58
C PHE A 239 -14.09 -6.37 -6.74
N VAL A 240 -14.61 -7.55 -7.11
CA VAL A 240 -14.29 -8.80 -6.40
C VAL A 240 -12.81 -9.16 -6.54
N LEU A 241 -12.23 -8.97 -7.73
CA LEU A 241 -10.79 -9.10 -7.97
C LEU A 241 -9.98 -8.22 -7.02
N ALA A 242 -10.33 -6.94 -6.93
CA ALA A 242 -9.63 -5.98 -6.08
C ALA A 242 -9.71 -6.36 -4.59
N SER A 243 -10.88 -6.80 -4.13
CA SER A 243 -11.08 -7.26 -2.75
C SER A 243 -10.25 -8.50 -2.46
N ALA A 244 -10.33 -9.53 -3.30
CA ALA A 244 -9.59 -10.78 -3.11
C ALA A 244 -8.08 -10.56 -3.16
N SER A 245 -7.59 -9.79 -4.14
CA SER A 245 -6.17 -9.46 -4.27
C SER A 245 -5.66 -8.69 -3.04
N SER A 246 -6.44 -7.75 -2.54
CA SER A 246 -6.10 -6.96 -1.34
C SER A 246 -6.03 -7.81 -0.07
N VAL A 247 -7.00 -8.71 0.14
CA VAL A 247 -6.96 -9.69 1.25
C VAL A 247 -5.68 -10.51 1.17
N LYS A 248 -5.38 -11.04 -0.02
CA LYS A 248 -4.18 -11.84 -0.27
C LYS A 248 -2.90 -11.06 0.03
N ILE A 249 -2.78 -9.82 -0.45
CA ILE A 249 -1.62 -8.94 -0.20
C ILE A 249 -1.40 -8.74 1.29
N VAL A 250 -2.44 -8.34 2.03
CA VAL A 250 -2.32 -8.05 3.48
C VAL A 250 -1.84 -9.28 4.24
N VAL A 251 -2.50 -10.41 4.01
CA VAL A 251 -2.25 -11.61 4.80
C VAL A 251 -0.89 -12.22 4.49
N LEU A 252 -0.48 -12.27 3.21
CA LEU A 252 0.83 -12.82 2.84
C LEU A 252 1.99 -11.89 3.22
N LEU A 253 1.81 -10.57 3.14
CA LEU A 253 2.83 -9.63 3.59
C LEU A 253 3.05 -9.74 5.11
N VAL A 254 1.96 -9.83 5.89
CA VAL A 254 2.02 -10.08 7.33
C VAL A 254 2.69 -11.43 7.62
N LEU A 255 2.35 -12.48 6.88
CA LEU A 255 3.01 -13.79 7.02
C LEU A 255 4.53 -13.68 6.81
N CYS A 256 4.99 -13.00 5.76
CA CYS A 256 6.42 -12.76 5.52
C CYS A 256 7.09 -11.99 6.68
N MET A 257 6.41 -11.04 7.31
CA MET A 257 6.90 -10.35 8.50
C MET A 257 6.88 -11.22 9.76
N GLU A 258 5.97 -12.19 9.83
CA GLU A 258 5.78 -13.10 10.97
C GLU A 258 6.80 -14.24 11.00
N VAL A 259 7.28 -14.69 9.84
CA VAL A 259 8.34 -15.70 9.71
C VAL A 259 9.76 -15.14 9.76
N THR A 260 9.90 -13.82 9.94
CA THR A 260 11.20 -13.11 9.93
C THR A 260 11.41 -12.26 11.18
N THR A 261 12.67 -11.90 11.41
CA THR A 261 13.07 -11.07 12.55
C THR A 261 12.82 -9.58 12.29
N ALA A 262 12.61 -8.79 13.34
CA ALA A 262 12.31 -7.36 13.24
C ALA A 262 13.34 -6.56 12.43
N ARG A 263 14.64 -6.91 12.54
CA ARG A 263 15.74 -6.24 11.82
C ARG A 263 15.63 -6.34 10.30
N GLN A 264 14.89 -7.32 9.79
CA GLN A 264 14.85 -7.65 8.36
C GLN A 264 13.59 -7.24 7.65
N ARG A 265 12.57 -6.80 8.40
CA ARG A 265 11.29 -6.34 7.84
C ARG A 265 11.50 -5.24 6.80
N SER A 266 12.49 -4.36 6.98
CA SER A 266 12.86 -3.34 6.01
C SER A 266 13.40 -3.91 4.69
N ILE A 267 14.25 -4.95 4.75
CA ILE A 267 14.80 -5.62 3.56
C ILE A 267 13.66 -6.32 2.81
N ILE A 268 12.78 -7.02 3.53
CA ILE A 268 11.62 -7.71 2.95
C ILE A 268 10.68 -6.74 2.25
N ASN A 269 10.35 -5.62 2.90
CA ASN A 269 9.55 -4.57 2.29
C ASN A 269 10.25 -3.95 1.07
N GLY A 270 11.58 -3.80 1.11
CA GLY A 270 12.37 -3.35 -0.02
C GLY A 270 12.29 -4.31 -1.21
N ILE A 271 12.45 -5.63 -0.97
CA ILE A 271 12.32 -6.67 -2.00
C ILE A 271 10.90 -6.66 -2.57
N TRP A 272 9.88 -6.64 -1.71
CA TRP A 272 8.48 -6.53 -2.12
C TRP A 272 8.25 -5.34 -3.05
N SER A 273 8.72 -4.16 -2.65
CA SER A 273 8.55 -2.94 -3.44
C SER A 273 9.30 -3.03 -4.77
N LEU A 274 10.58 -3.45 -4.79
CA LEU A 274 11.32 -3.59 -6.04
C LEU A 274 10.70 -4.62 -7.00
N THR A 275 10.19 -5.73 -6.48
CA THR A 275 9.58 -6.77 -7.34
C THR A 275 8.19 -6.37 -7.81
N HIS A 276 7.27 -6.04 -6.91
CA HIS A 276 5.88 -5.75 -7.27
C HIS A 276 5.70 -4.32 -7.78
N CYS A 277 6.25 -3.33 -7.07
CA CYS A 277 6.07 -1.92 -7.41
C CYS A 277 6.91 -1.48 -8.62
N PHE A 278 8.07 -2.09 -8.87
CA PHE A 278 8.89 -1.76 -10.04
C PHE A 278 8.77 -2.81 -11.16
N LEU A 279 9.28 -4.03 -10.95
CA LEU A 279 9.41 -5.00 -12.06
C LEU A 279 8.07 -5.30 -12.73
N LEU A 280 7.05 -5.73 -11.97
CA LEU A 280 5.75 -6.08 -12.56
C LEU A 280 5.05 -4.91 -13.26
N ARG A 281 5.21 -3.68 -12.77
CA ARG A 281 4.61 -2.50 -13.41
C ARG A 281 5.33 -2.10 -14.70
N VAL A 282 6.66 -2.21 -14.73
CA VAL A 282 7.46 -1.97 -15.95
C VAL A 282 7.05 -2.94 -17.05
N PHE A 283 6.84 -4.22 -16.72
CA PHE A 283 6.42 -5.23 -17.69
C PHE A 283 5.00 -5.01 -18.27
N LEU A 284 4.18 -4.14 -17.68
CA LEU A 284 2.87 -3.82 -18.25
C LEU A 284 2.98 -3.09 -19.60
N SER A 285 3.93 -2.18 -19.77
CA SER A 285 4.09 -1.44 -21.04
C SER A 285 4.33 -2.35 -22.25
N PRO A 286 5.33 -3.27 -22.24
CA PRO A 286 5.53 -4.18 -23.37
C PRO A 286 4.36 -5.17 -23.55
N LEU A 287 3.73 -5.61 -22.45
CA LEU A 287 2.53 -6.46 -22.54
C LEU A 287 1.36 -5.73 -23.22
N ALA A 288 1.12 -4.46 -22.88
CA ALA A 288 0.09 -3.66 -23.52
C ALA A 288 0.38 -3.47 -25.01
N TYR A 289 1.65 -3.26 -25.39
CA TYR A 289 2.05 -3.13 -26.79
C TYR A 289 1.83 -4.44 -27.59
N TRP A 290 2.19 -5.60 -27.02
CA TRP A 290 2.00 -6.90 -27.70
C TRP A 290 0.55 -7.38 -27.73
N PHE A 291 -0.26 -6.99 -26.75
CA PHE A 291 -1.67 -7.38 -26.65
C PHE A 291 -2.59 -6.16 -26.82
N PRO A 292 -2.91 -5.76 -28.06
CA PRO A 292 -3.72 -4.58 -28.33
C PRO A 292 -5.19 -4.73 -27.90
N LYS A 293 -5.66 -5.94 -27.63
CA LYS A 293 -7.01 -6.21 -27.11
C LYS A 293 -6.97 -6.29 -25.58
N TRP A 294 -7.72 -5.43 -24.89
CA TRP A 294 -7.66 -5.33 -23.42
C TRP A 294 -7.95 -6.64 -22.67
N ARG A 295 -8.82 -7.53 -23.20
CA ARG A 295 -9.15 -8.81 -22.55
C ARG A 295 -7.94 -9.72 -22.43
N TRP A 296 -7.17 -9.84 -23.52
CA TRP A 296 -5.93 -10.61 -23.54
C TRP A 296 -4.84 -9.94 -22.72
N PHE A 297 -4.72 -8.61 -22.85
CA PHE A 297 -3.78 -7.84 -22.05
C PHE A 297 -4.01 -8.02 -20.55
N HIS A 298 -5.26 -7.89 -20.08
CA HIS A 298 -5.62 -8.10 -18.68
C HIS A 298 -5.30 -9.52 -18.20
N GLY A 299 -5.69 -10.53 -18.97
CA GLY A 299 -5.43 -11.93 -18.64
C GLY A 299 -3.93 -12.25 -18.54
N MET A 300 -3.12 -11.73 -19.47
CA MET A 300 -1.67 -11.92 -19.47
C MET A 300 -0.97 -11.15 -18.35
N ALA A 301 -1.40 -9.91 -18.08
CA ALA A 301 -0.90 -9.13 -16.96
C ALA A 301 -1.13 -9.83 -15.61
N CYS A 302 -2.22 -10.59 -15.48
CA CYS A 302 -2.56 -11.32 -14.26
C CYS A 302 -2.11 -12.79 -14.26
N MET A 303 -1.39 -13.25 -15.30
CA MET A 303 -1.05 -14.68 -15.46
C MET A 303 -0.20 -15.22 -14.30
N LEU A 304 0.75 -14.41 -13.81
CA LEU A 304 1.60 -14.81 -12.68
C LEU A 304 0.82 -15.03 -11.39
N SER A 305 -0.38 -14.46 -11.26
CA SER A 305 -1.23 -14.66 -10.08
C SER A 305 -1.76 -16.08 -9.94
N PHE A 306 -1.87 -16.84 -11.04
CA PHE A 306 -2.23 -18.25 -10.98
C PHE A 306 -1.15 -19.11 -10.32
N LEU A 307 0.12 -18.67 -10.30
CA LEU A 307 1.20 -19.30 -9.53
C LEU A 307 1.04 -19.11 -8.00
N SER A 308 0.11 -18.25 -7.57
CA SER A 308 -0.20 -18.07 -6.14
C SER A 308 -0.81 -19.33 -5.52
N PHE A 309 -1.59 -20.10 -6.27
CA PHE A 309 -2.28 -21.28 -5.73
C PHE A 309 -1.29 -22.38 -5.29
N PRO A 310 -0.36 -22.86 -6.14
CA PRO A 310 0.63 -23.86 -5.73
C PRO A 310 1.60 -23.33 -4.68
N SER A 311 1.94 -22.03 -4.71
CA SER A 311 2.90 -21.47 -3.75
C SER A 311 2.39 -21.43 -2.31
N ILE A 312 1.08 -21.24 -2.09
CA ILE A 312 0.49 -21.23 -0.75
C ILE A 312 0.60 -22.60 -0.05
N PHE A 313 0.74 -23.70 -0.79
CA PHE A 313 1.00 -25.01 -0.18
C PHE A 313 2.43 -25.15 0.34
N MET A 314 3.38 -24.42 -0.23
CA MET A 314 4.76 -24.37 0.25
C MET A 314 4.93 -23.43 1.46
N PHE A 315 4.01 -22.49 1.63
CA PHE A 315 4.11 -21.51 2.71
C PHE A 315 3.77 -22.12 4.07
N PRO A 316 4.59 -21.86 5.10
CA PRO A 316 4.25 -22.23 6.46
C PRO A 316 3.08 -21.39 6.96
N GLU A 317 2.37 -21.89 7.97
CA GLU A 317 1.47 -21.04 8.75
C GLU A 317 2.30 -20.14 9.69
N SER A 318 1.75 -18.99 10.07
CA SER A 318 2.47 -18.04 10.92
C SER A 318 2.81 -18.63 12.30
N PRO A 319 4.12 -18.70 12.67
CA PRO A 319 4.50 -19.21 13.99
C PRO A 319 3.97 -18.34 15.13
N ARG A 320 3.92 -17.01 14.92
CA ARG A 320 3.40 -16.07 15.93
C ARG A 320 1.90 -16.24 16.15
N TRP A 321 1.14 -16.47 15.08
CA TRP A 321 -0.30 -16.76 15.19
C TRP A 321 -0.56 -18.12 15.83
N LEU A 322 0.20 -19.17 15.48
CA LEU A 322 0.04 -20.49 16.11
C LEU A 322 0.28 -20.43 17.62
N VAL A 323 1.30 -19.67 18.06
CA VAL A 323 1.54 -19.45 19.50
C VAL A 323 0.38 -18.68 20.15
N SER A 324 -0.21 -17.67 19.49
CA SER A 324 -1.35 -16.93 20.04
C SER A 324 -2.64 -17.77 20.11
N GLN A 325 -2.77 -18.79 19.27
CA GLN A 325 -3.86 -19.77 19.31
C GLN A 325 -3.59 -20.96 20.26
N HIS A 326 -2.59 -20.85 21.14
CA HIS A 326 -2.14 -21.91 22.05
C HIS A 326 -1.62 -23.20 21.37
N ARG A 327 -1.34 -23.16 20.06
CA ARG A 327 -0.82 -24.29 19.26
C ARG A 327 0.71 -24.24 19.17
N LYS A 328 1.39 -24.32 20.32
CA LYS A 328 2.86 -24.15 20.43
C LYS A 328 3.66 -25.21 19.67
N LEU A 329 3.21 -26.48 19.70
CA LEU A 329 3.89 -27.58 18.99
C LEU A 329 3.85 -27.38 17.47
N ASP A 330 2.68 -27.03 16.92
CA ASP A 330 2.53 -26.75 15.50
C ASP A 330 3.43 -25.58 15.07
N ALA A 331 3.58 -24.55 15.91
CA ALA A 331 4.48 -23.44 15.63
C ALA A 331 5.94 -23.89 15.48
N LEU A 332 6.40 -24.82 16.32
CA LEU A 332 7.75 -25.37 16.25
C LEU A 332 7.93 -26.24 15.00
N HIS A 333 6.92 -27.02 14.63
CA HIS A 333 6.93 -27.80 13.40
C HIS A 333 7.09 -26.91 12.17
N GLU A 334 6.36 -25.80 12.09
CA GLU A 334 6.48 -24.83 10.99
C GLU A 334 7.86 -24.13 10.98
N ILE A 335 8.40 -23.76 12.14
CA ILE A 335 9.76 -23.20 12.23
C ILE A 335 10.81 -24.23 11.79
N TYR A 336 10.64 -25.51 12.15
CA TYR A 336 11.53 -26.59 11.75
C TYR A 336 11.55 -26.81 10.23
N LYS A 337 10.40 -26.67 9.54
CA LYS A 337 10.37 -26.68 8.07
C LYS A 337 11.22 -25.57 7.47
N ILE A 338 11.11 -24.35 7.99
CA ILE A 338 11.93 -23.20 7.54
C ILE A 338 13.41 -23.47 7.79
N TYR A 339 13.73 -24.00 8.97
CA TYR A 339 15.08 -24.41 9.37
C TYR A 339 15.69 -25.40 8.37
N LEU A 340 14.96 -26.45 8.01
CA LEU A 340 15.41 -27.48 7.06
C LEU A 340 15.71 -26.90 5.68
N ILE A 341 14.85 -26.01 5.16
CA ILE A 341 15.04 -25.38 3.85
C ILE A 341 16.31 -24.52 3.85
N ASN A 342 16.49 -23.69 4.88
CA ASN A 342 17.67 -22.84 5.02
C ASN A 342 18.96 -23.66 5.15
N ARG A 343 18.91 -24.79 5.87
CA ARG A 343 20.03 -25.73 5.99
C ARG A 343 20.40 -26.38 4.66
N LYS A 344 19.42 -26.96 3.95
CA LYS A 344 19.64 -27.66 2.66
C LYS A 344 20.29 -26.75 1.62
N MET A 345 19.88 -25.48 1.58
CA MET A 345 20.34 -24.52 0.58
C MET A 345 21.71 -23.89 0.90
N LYS A 346 22.33 -24.22 2.05
CA LYS A 346 23.67 -23.74 2.47
C LYS A 346 23.85 -22.21 2.35
N TRP A 347 22.77 -21.45 2.48
CA TRP A 347 22.77 -19.99 2.28
C TRP A 347 23.37 -19.22 3.46
N SER A 348 23.36 -19.82 4.66
CA SER A 348 23.96 -19.24 5.87
C SER A 348 25.41 -19.69 6.04
N LYS A 349 26.30 -18.75 6.42
CA LYS A 349 27.73 -19.01 6.68
C LYS A 349 27.96 -19.94 7.87
N ASN A 350 27.02 -19.99 8.82
CA ASN A 350 27.06 -20.93 9.95
C ASN A 350 26.30 -22.19 9.57
N LYS A 351 26.99 -23.35 9.49
CA LYS A 351 26.33 -24.64 9.30
C LYS A 351 25.39 -24.88 10.47
N ALA A 352 24.09 -24.78 10.22
CA ALA A 352 23.07 -25.14 11.18
C ALA A 352 23.20 -26.64 11.53
N PRO A 353 23.19 -27.03 12.82
CA PRO A 353 23.39 -28.41 13.24
C PRO A 353 22.41 -29.40 12.62
N GLU A 354 22.83 -30.63 12.37
CA GLU A 354 21.92 -31.67 11.91
C GLU A 354 21.08 -32.14 13.09
N LEU A 355 19.83 -31.66 13.15
CA LEU A 355 18.86 -31.98 14.19
C LEU A 355 17.67 -32.68 13.55
N THR A 356 17.25 -33.78 14.17
CA THR A 356 15.92 -34.36 13.95
C THR A 356 14.84 -33.43 14.53
N GLU A 357 13.60 -33.62 14.13
CA GLU A 357 12.49 -32.76 14.59
C GLU A 357 12.32 -32.86 16.11
N ASP A 358 12.38 -34.08 16.66
CA ASP A 358 12.24 -34.31 18.10
C ASP A 358 13.40 -33.69 18.90
N GLU A 359 14.64 -33.81 18.41
CA GLU A 359 15.80 -33.15 19.03
C GLU A 359 15.66 -31.61 18.98
N PHE A 360 15.18 -31.06 17.86
CA PHE A 360 14.94 -29.62 17.74
C PHE A 360 13.89 -29.13 18.74
N ILE A 361 12.75 -29.82 18.84
CA ILE A 361 11.68 -29.48 19.78
C ILE A 361 12.17 -29.62 21.22
N TYR A 362 12.94 -30.65 21.53
CA TYR A 362 13.55 -30.86 22.84
C TYR A 362 14.50 -29.72 23.23
N LEU A 363 15.41 -29.31 22.33
CA LEU A 363 16.34 -28.21 22.59
C LEU A 363 15.60 -26.89 22.83
N VAL A 364 14.63 -26.56 22.00
CA VAL A 364 13.85 -25.32 22.14
C VAL A 364 13.05 -25.32 23.44
N ARG A 365 12.52 -26.48 23.86
CA ARG A 365 11.87 -26.63 25.18
C ARG A 365 12.84 -26.35 26.32
N GLN A 366 14.06 -26.88 26.25
CA GLN A 366 15.06 -26.69 27.29
C GLN A 366 15.54 -25.23 27.36
N GLU A 367 15.77 -24.59 26.22
CA GLU A 367 16.09 -23.16 26.15
C GLU A 367 14.97 -22.30 26.75
N ALA A 368 13.71 -22.61 26.45
CA ALA A 368 12.56 -21.92 27.01
C ALA A 368 12.41 -22.12 28.54
N ALA A 369 12.91 -23.22 29.10
CA ALA A 369 12.95 -23.46 30.54
C ALA A 369 14.09 -22.69 31.25
N VAL A 370 15.18 -22.41 30.54
CA VAL A 370 16.34 -21.68 31.07
C VAL A 370 16.15 -20.16 31.04
N ILE A 371 15.38 -19.63 30.08
CA ILE A 371 15.02 -18.19 30.00
C ILE A 371 13.95 -17.87 31.06
N ARG A 372 14.36 -17.89 32.33
CA ARG A 372 13.56 -17.49 33.50
C ARG A 372 13.85 -16.02 33.83
N PRO A 373 12.94 -15.05 33.62
CA PRO A 373 12.99 -13.81 34.38
C PRO A 373 12.58 -14.10 35.84
N PRO A 374 13.34 -13.69 36.86
CA PRO A 374 13.11 -14.14 38.24
C PRO A 374 11.76 -13.77 38.87
N ASN A 375 11.05 -12.72 38.41
CA ASN A 375 9.92 -12.14 39.17
C ASN A 375 8.71 -11.69 38.33
N LEU A 376 8.25 -12.47 37.34
CA LEU A 376 6.94 -12.19 36.71
C LEU A 376 5.93 -13.27 37.10
N LYS A 377 4.94 -12.89 37.92
CA LYS A 377 3.73 -13.68 38.16
C LYS A 377 3.09 -14.01 36.80
N VAL A 378 2.80 -15.29 36.61
CA VAL A 378 2.22 -15.83 35.38
C VAL A 378 0.82 -15.24 35.19
N GLN A 379 0.68 -14.18 34.39
CA GLN A 379 -0.61 -13.88 33.78
C GLN A 379 -0.87 -14.97 32.73
N ALA A 380 -1.80 -15.86 33.05
CA ALA A 380 -2.38 -16.81 32.11
C ALA A 380 -2.80 -16.07 30.84
N GLY A 381 -2.37 -16.61 29.69
CA GLY A 381 -2.53 -15.98 28.38
C GLY A 381 -3.94 -15.43 28.16
N VAL A 382 -4.02 -14.13 27.95
CA VAL A 382 -5.26 -13.43 27.60
C VAL A 382 -5.81 -14.06 26.31
N SER A 383 -6.98 -14.70 26.41
CA SER A 383 -7.70 -15.28 25.27
C SER A 383 -7.81 -14.29 24.12
N SER A 384 -7.63 -14.74 22.86
CA SER A 384 -7.79 -13.93 21.64
C SER A 384 -9.09 -13.09 21.62
N LYS A 385 -10.18 -13.58 22.22
CA LYS A 385 -11.44 -12.82 22.40
C LYS A 385 -11.33 -11.65 23.39
N SER A 386 -10.55 -11.81 24.46
CA SER A 386 -10.26 -10.76 25.45
C SER A 386 -9.34 -9.69 24.87
N GLN A 387 -8.34 -10.08 24.07
CA GLN A 387 -7.45 -9.13 23.38
C GLN A 387 -8.23 -8.26 22.39
N PHE A 388 -9.10 -8.82 21.53
CA PHE A 388 -9.94 -8.02 20.63
C PHE A 388 -10.89 -7.08 21.37
N LYS A 389 -11.48 -7.53 22.49
CA LYS A 389 -12.37 -6.71 23.32
C LYS A 389 -11.62 -5.57 24.01
N ASN A 390 -10.37 -5.80 24.43
CA ASN A 390 -9.48 -4.79 25.00
C ASN A 390 -8.98 -3.81 23.94
N THR A 391 -8.63 -4.28 22.73
CA THR A 391 -8.27 -3.42 21.61
C THR A 391 -9.45 -2.54 21.18
N LEU A 392 -10.68 -3.08 21.15
CA LEU A 392 -11.88 -2.30 20.85
C LEU A 392 -12.20 -1.27 21.95
N LYS A 393 -11.89 -1.59 23.21
CA LYS A 393 -11.99 -0.65 24.34
C LYS A 393 -10.95 0.47 24.25
N SER A 394 -9.72 0.15 23.82
CA SER A 394 -8.65 1.12 23.55
C SER A 394 -9.00 2.07 22.39
N LEU A 395 -9.68 1.57 21.36
CA LEU A 395 -10.24 2.39 20.27
C LEU A 395 -11.36 3.35 20.68
N LYS A 396 -11.82 3.30 21.93
CA LYS A 396 -12.85 4.21 22.47
C LYS A 396 -12.25 5.48 23.07
N ASP A 397 -10.92 5.53 23.26
CA ASP A 397 -10.25 6.73 23.72
C ASP A 397 -10.29 7.83 22.64
N ARG A 398 -10.69 9.05 23.03
CA ARG A 398 -10.85 10.19 22.12
C ARG A 398 -9.53 10.57 21.46
N THR A 399 -8.41 10.38 22.15
CA THR A 399 -7.07 10.66 21.63
C THR A 399 -6.71 9.70 20.49
N MET A 400 -6.96 8.41 20.68
CA MET A 400 -6.71 7.39 19.66
C MET A 400 -7.59 7.58 18.43
N ILE A 401 -8.88 7.89 18.60
CA ILE A 401 -9.77 8.20 17.47
C ILE A 401 -9.26 9.41 16.68
N ARG A 402 -8.81 10.47 17.36
CA ARG A 402 -8.23 11.65 16.71
C ARG A 402 -7.00 11.30 15.87
N ILE A 403 -6.08 10.49 16.41
CA ILE A 403 -4.89 10.03 15.69
C ILE A 403 -5.28 9.17 14.48
N ILE A 404 -6.23 8.24 14.64
CA ILE A 404 -6.72 7.41 13.53
C ILE A 404 -7.30 8.30 12.42
N LEU A 405 -8.16 9.27 12.73
CA LEU A 405 -8.73 10.17 11.74
C LEU A 405 -7.66 10.98 11.01
N GLN A 406 -6.65 11.48 11.73
CA GLN A 406 -5.52 12.18 11.13
C GLN A 406 -4.68 11.28 10.23
N CYS A 407 -4.47 10.01 10.61
CA CYS A 407 -3.78 9.02 9.77
C CYS A 407 -4.60 8.61 8.55
N VAL A 408 -5.93 8.48 8.67
CA VAL A 408 -6.84 8.23 7.55
C VAL A 408 -6.75 9.38 6.55
N PHE A 409 -6.79 10.62 7.03
CA PHE A 409 -6.66 11.80 6.17
C PHE A 409 -5.30 11.83 5.45
N LEU A 410 -4.21 11.54 6.18
CA LEU A 410 -2.85 11.45 5.61
C LEU A 410 -2.75 10.36 4.54
N PHE A 411 -3.26 9.14 4.78
CA PHE A 411 -3.27 8.09 3.77
C PHE A 411 -4.19 8.43 2.59
N SER A 412 -5.30 9.12 2.84
CA SER A 412 -6.24 9.52 1.81
C SER A 412 -5.65 10.53 0.83
N GLY A 413 -5.02 11.59 1.32
CA GLY A 413 -4.32 12.53 0.43
C GLY A 413 -3.21 11.82 -0.35
N GLN A 414 -2.40 11.03 0.33
CA GLN A 414 -1.26 10.33 -0.26
C GLN A 414 -1.68 9.41 -1.40
N LEU A 415 -2.76 8.63 -1.19
CA LEU A 415 -3.28 7.71 -2.18
C LEU A 415 -4.02 8.45 -3.30
N ALA A 416 -4.73 9.55 -3.01
CA ALA A 416 -5.38 10.38 -4.02
C ALA A 416 -4.34 10.94 -5.01
N ILE A 417 -3.25 11.50 -4.50
CA ILE A 417 -2.21 12.12 -5.34
C ILE A 417 -1.40 11.05 -6.07
N CYS A 418 -0.97 9.99 -5.37
CA CYS A 418 -0.17 8.93 -5.97
C CYS A 418 -0.91 8.20 -7.10
N PHE A 419 -2.13 7.70 -6.85
CA PHE A 419 -2.93 7.06 -7.91
C PHE A 419 -3.45 8.07 -8.93
N GLY A 420 -3.76 9.29 -8.51
CA GLY A 420 -4.14 10.39 -9.38
C GLY A 420 -3.09 10.65 -10.46
N LEU A 421 -1.83 10.86 -10.06
CA LEU A 421 -0.72 11.09 -10.99
C LEU A 421 -0.41 9.84 -11.85
N LEU A 422 -0.52 8.64 -11.28
CA LEU A 422 -0.33 7.40 -12.06
C LEU A 422 -1.38 7.25 -13.16
N PHE A 423 -2.66 7.48 -12.84
CA PHE A 423 -3.75 7.39 -13.80
C PHE A 423 -3.76 8.53 -14.79
N TYR A 424 -3.35 9.73 -14.37
CA TYR A 424 -3.22 10.89 -15.25
C TYR A 424 -2.22 10.66 -16.38
N GLY A 425 -1.37 9.64 -16.28
CA GLY A 425 -0.50 9.21 -17.38
C GLY A 425 -1.23 8.83 -18.67
N ASN A 426 -2.53 8.54 -18.63
CA ASN A 426 -3.35 8.31 -19.83
C ASN A 426 -3.79 9.61 -20.55
N ALA A 427 -3.76 10.75 -19.86
CA ALA A 427 -4.17 12.06 -20.37
C ALA A 427 -2.98 12.90 -20.87
N ILE A 428 -1.74 12.50 -20.53
CA ILE A 428 -0.51 13.16 -20.99
C ILE A 428 -0.34 12.90 -22.49
N ARG A 429 -0.12 13.96 -23.28
CA ARG A 429 0.11 13.93 -24.75
C ARG A 429 1.52 13.45 -25.12
N VAL A 430 1.91 12.31 -24.57
CA VAL A 430 3.15 11.58 -24.86
C VAL A 430 2.76 10.12 -25.08
N ASN A 431 3.68 9.32 -25.62
CA ASN A 431 3.47 7.88 -25.76
C ASN A 431 3.15 7.22 -24.39
N ILE A 432 1.98 6.59 -24.29
CA ILE A 432 1.47 6.02 -23.04
C ILE A 432 2.37 4.91 -22.47
N TYR A 433 3.01 4.13 -23.35
CA TYR A 433 3.92 3.05 -22.95
C TYR A 433 5.17 3.60 -22.28
N LEU A 434 5.71 4.72 -22.80
CA LEU A 434 6.84 5.44 -22.22
C LEU A 434 6.46 6.09 -20.88
N VAL A 435 5.29 6.73 -20.81
CA VAL A 435 4.80 7.35 -19.56
C VAL A 435 4.69 6.29 -18.44
N ASN A 436 4.07 5.15 -18.72
CA ASN A 436 3.98 4.06 -17.72
C ASN A 436 5.36 3.49 -17.35
N PHE A 437 6.28 3.39 -18.30
CA PHE A 437 7.65 2.92 -18.05
C PHE A 437 8.39 3.86 -17.09
N LEU A 438 8.35 5.18 -17.36
CA LEU A 438 8.96 6.20 -16.51
C LEU A 438 8.30 6.23 -15.12
N ASN A 439 6.96 6.20 -15.06
CA ASN A 439 6.20 6.15 -13.80
C ASN A 439 6.61 4.93 -12.96
N SER A 440 6.87 3.79 -13.59
CA SER A 440 7.30 2.57 -12.88
C SER A 440 8.74 2.71 -12.36
N MET A 441 9.65 3.31 -13.13
CA MET A 441 11.04 3.56 -12.72
C MET A 441 11.17 4.44 -11.48
N THR A 442 10.20 5.32 -11.20
CA THR A 442 10.22 6.22 -10.03
C THR A 442 10.40 5.49 -8.68
N GLN A 443 10.04 4.20 -8.61
CA GLN A 443 10.11 3.40 -7.38
C GLN A 443 11.54 3.11 -6.93
N ILE A 444 12.50 2.95 -7.85
CA ILE A 444 13.90 2.68 -7.51
C ILE A 444 14.50 3.84 -6.70
N PRO A 445 14.58 5.08 -7.23
CA PRO A 445 15.14 6.19 -6.47
C PRO A 445 14.32 6.48 -5.20
N ALA A 446 13.00 6.31 -5.24
CA ALA A 446 12.14 6.52 -4.07
C ALA A 446 12.52 5.61 -2.88
N THR A 447 12.76 4.32 -3.13
CA THR A 447 13.20 3.39 -2.08
C THR A 447 14.56 3.79 -1.51
N ILE A 448 15.53 4.18 -2.36
CA ILE A 448 16.86 4.63 -1.92
C ILE A 448 16.75 5.91 -1.06
N ILE A 449 15.99 6.91 -1.53
CA ILE A 449 15.78 8.17 -0.81
C ILE A 449 15.17 7.91 0.58
N SER A 450 14.14 7.06 0.67
CA SER A 450 13.49 6.76 1.95
C SER A 450 14.46 6.13 2.97
N VAL A 451 15.33 5.23 2.53
CA VAL A 451 16.34 4.58 3.38
C VAL A 451 17.40 5.59 3.81
N LEU A 452 17.89 6.44 2.91
CA LEU A 452 18.89 7.46 3.23
C LEU A 452 18.32 8.49 4.22
N MET A 453 17.13 9.03 3.96
CA MET A 453 16.49 10.00 4.84
C MET A 453 16.33 9.45 6.26
N TYR A 454 15.85 8.23 6.42
CA TYR A 454 15.69 7.59 7.74
C TYR A 454 16.98 7.11 8.39
N ARG A 455 18.09 7.05 7.64
CA ARG A 455 19.42 6.80 8.19
C ARG A 455 20.08 8.07 8.73
N TYR A 456 19.86 9.21 8.08
CA TYR A 456 20.47 10.49 8.46
C TYR A 456 19.60 11.34 9.40
N CYS A 457 18.27 11.29 9.26
CA CYS A 457 17.35 12.04 10.11
C CYS A 457 16.92 11.20 11.32
N LYS A 458 17.24 11.68 12.54
CA LYS A 458 16.81 11.04 13.80
C LYS A 458 15.30 11.17 14.08
N LYS A 459 14.68 12.24 13.57
CA LYS A 459 13.23 12.51 13.66
C LYS A 459 12.50 11.89 12.47
N ARG A 460 11.35 11.25 12.70
CA ARG A 460 10.58 10.55 11.64
C ARG A 460 9.65 11.47 10.86
N LYS A 461 9.08 12.51 11.51
CA LYS A 461 8.14 13.45 10.87
C LYS A 461 8.86 14.41 9.91
N THR A 462 10.00 14.96 10.30
CA THR A 462 10.76 15.94 9.51
C THR A 462 11.02 15.50 8.06
N PRO A 463 11.57 14.31 7.78
CA PRO A 463 11.79 13.86 6.40
C PRO A 463 10.49 13.63 5.61
N ILE A 464 9.36 13.30 6.25
CA ILE A 464 8.07 13.20 5.56
C ILE A 464 7.61 14.58 5.11
N VAL A 465 7.67 15.56 6.02
CA VAL A 465 7.35 16.96 5.71
C VAL A 465 8.22 17.49 4.57
N THR A 466 9.53 17.22 4.57
CA THR A 466 10.41 17.68 3.48
C THR A 466 10.08 17.03 2.14
N MET A 467 9.73 15.74 2.08
CA MET A 467 9.32 15.12 0.83
C MET A 467 8.04 15.74 0.27
N TYR A 468 7.05 16.01 1.12
CA TYR A 468 5.80 16.66 0.71
C TYR A 468 5.98 18.11 0.28
N THR A 469 6.80 18.90 0.98
CA THR A 469 7.08 20.27 0.55
C THR A 469 7.81 20.28 -0.79
N CYS A 470 8.82 19.43 -0.98
CA CYS A 470 9.52 19.32 -2.26
C CYS A 470 8.59 18.86 -3.39
N SER A 471 7.72 17.87 -3.14
CA SER A 471 6.75 17.36 -4.11
C SER A 471 5.75 18.45 -4.52
N MET A 472 5.21 19.19 -3.56
CA MET A 472 4.31 20.33 -3.80
C MET A 472 4.96 21.43 -4.64
N LEU A 473 6.21 21.78 -4.33
CA LEU A 473 6.97 22.78 -5.10
C LEU A 473 7.23 22.32 -6.54
N VAL A 474 7.63 21.06 -6.73
CA VAL A 474 7.88 20.47 -8.05
C VAL A 474 6.59 20.43 -8.89
N LEU A 475 5.47 20.02 -8.30
CA LEU A 475 4.18 20.00 -9.00
C LEU A 475 3.72 21.40 -9.39
N SER A 476 4.04 22.42 -8.59
CA SER A 476 3.66 23.81 -8.87
C SER A 476 4.33 24.39 -10.11
N ILE A 477 5.50 23.85 -10.52
CA ILE A 477 6.22 24.31 -11.72
C ILE A 477 5.38 24.10 -12.99
N ALA A 478 4.68 22.97 -13.11
CA ALA A 478 4.00 22.62 -14.35
C ALA A 478 2.78 23.52 -14.67
N PRO A 479 1.85 23.80 -13.74
CA PRO A 479 0.79 24.79 -13.97
C PRO A 479 1.32 26.19 -14.26
N ILE A 480 2.39 26.63 -13.59
CA ILE A 480 3.02 27.95 -13.84
C ILE A 480 3.61 27.99 -15.26
N TYR A 481 4.31 26.93 -15.68
CA TYR A 481 4.86 26.82 -17.02
C TYR A 481 3.76 26.85 -18.09
N ASN A 482 2.67 26.12 -17.88
CA ASN A 482 1.52 26.12 -18.78
C ASN A 482 0.86 27.50 -18.89
N LEU A 483 0.78 28.25 -17.78
CA LEU A 483 0.22 29.60 -17.77
C LEU A 483 1.09 30.60 -18.54
N VAL A 484 2.42 30.52 -18.40
CA VAL A 484 3.36 31.50 -18.98
C VAL A 484 3.69 31.18 -20.44
N MET A 485 4.04 29.94 -20.74
CA MET A 485 4.61 29.57 -22.05
C MET A 485 3.58 28.99 -23.02
N LYS A 486 2.42 28.51 -22.53
CA LYS A 486 1.37 27.84 -23.33
C LYS A 486 1.96 26.82 -24.33
N PRO A 487 2.77 25.87 -23.85
CA PRO A 487 3.43 24.88 -24.70
C PRO A 487 2.42 24.01 -25.44
N GLU A 488 2.79 23.52 -26.63
CA GLU A 488 1.95 22.57 -27.38
C GLU A 488 2.03 21.13 -26.84
N GLY A 489 3.09 20.78 -26.09
CA GLY A 489 3.33 19.43 -25.58
C GLY A 489 3.53 19.35 -24.07
N ASP A 490 3.30 18.15 -23.51
CA ASP A 490 3.23 17.90 -22.07
C ASP A 490 4.53 17.37 -21.44
N PHE A 491 5.68 17.62 -22.08
CA PHE A 491 6.97 17.09 -21.60
C PHE A 491 7.33 17.59 -20.20
N VAL A 492 7.17 18.90 -19.94
CA VAL A 492 7.45 19.49 -18.62
C VAL A 492 6.48 18.95 -17.58
N LEU A 493 5.21 18.79 -17.94
CA LEU A 493 4.18 18.20 -17.09
C LEU A 493 4.58 16.78 -16.66
N ASN A 494 4.97 15.95 -17.63
CA ASN A 494 5.39 14.57 -17.40
C ASN A 494 6.63 14.49 -16.49
N ILE A 495 7.63 15.37 -16.68
CA ILE A 495 8.84 15.41 -15.84
C ILE A 495 8.47 15.81 -14.39
N CYS A 496 7.68 16.85 -14.20
CA CYS A 496 7.22 17.29 -12.88
C CYS A 496 6.41 16.21 -12.16
N CYS A 497 5.47 15.55 -12.88
CA CYS A 497 4.69 14.44 -12.34
C CYS A 497 5.58 13.27 -11.90
N ASN A 498 6.55 12.86 -12.74
CA ASN A 498 7.46 11.77 -12.41
C ASN A 498 8.38 12.10 -11.22
N LEU A 499 8.94 13.32 -11.17
CA LEU A 499 9.77 13.76 -10.05
C LEU A 499 8.96 13.82 -8.75
N SER A 500 7.72 14.30 -8.82
CA SER A 500 6.80 14.26 -7.69
C SER A 500 6.46 12.84 -7.25
N LEU A 501 6.20 11.91 -8.20
CA LEU A 501 5.96 10.50 -7.92
C LEU A 501 7.13 9.83 -7.18
N ILE A 502 8.38 10.19 -7.47
CA ILE A 502 9.56 9.72 -6.74
C ILE A 502 9.47 10.15 -5.26
N LEU A 503 9.20 11.43 -5.00
CA LEU A 503 9.11 12.00 -3.66
C LEU A 503 7.92 11.43 -2.88
N LEU A 504 6.77 11.30 -3.52
CA LEU A 504 5.57 10.67 -2.99
C LEU A 504 5.79 9.20 -2.65
N ALA A 505 6.44 8.43 -3.53
CA ALA A 505 6.75 7.03 -3.26
C ALA A 505 7.74 6.87 -2.08
N ALA A 506 8.71 7.78 -1.96
CA ALA A 506 9.61 7.81 -0.80
C ALA A 506 8.83 8.12 0.49
N ALA A 507 7.94 9.11 0.46
CA ALA A 507 7.05 9.45 1.57
C ALA A 507 6.15 8.28 1.96
N MET A 508 5.59 7.54 0.99
CA MET A 508 4.75 6.37 1.26
C MET A 508 5.49 5.30 2.07
N ASN A 509 6.73 4.95 1.66
CA ASN A 509 7.56 3.99 2.40
C ASN A 509 7.82 4.45 3.85
N MET A 510 8.00 5.75 4.05
CA MET A 510 8.23 6.37 5.36
C MET A 510 6.97 6.37 6.24
N ILE A 511 5.80 6.67 5.67
CA ILE A 511 4.50 6.67 6.38
C ILE A 511 4.15 5.29 6.93
N PHE A 512 4.45 4.22 6.20
CA PHE A 512 4.25 2.84 6.70
C PHE A 512 5.11 2.49 7.91
N ILE A 513 6.15 3.26 8.21
CA ILE A 513 6.98 3.12 9.42
C ILE A 513 6.51 4.10 10.50
N TYR A 514 6.25 5.35 10.12
CA TYR A 514 5.86 6.41 11.05
C TYR A 514 4.48 6.17 11.69
N VAL A 515 3.47 5.79 10.90
CA VAL A 515 2.09 5.63 11.40
C VAL A 515 1.99 4.54 12.48
N PRO A 516 2.59 3.34 12.33
CA PRO A 516 2.61 2.34 13.40
C PRO A 516 3.30 2.79 14.69
N GLU A 517 4.24 3.73 14.63
CA GLU A 517 4.91 4.28 15.82
C GLU A 517 4.01 5.24 16.61
N LEU A 518 2.92 5.75 16.02
CA LEU A 518 1.94 6.62 16.68
C LEU A 518 0.97 5.83 17.58
N PHE A 519 0.81 4.54 17.31
CA PHE A 519 -0.11 3.66 18.03
C PHE A 519 0.60 2.89 19.13
N ALA A 520 -0.10 2.71 20.26
CA ALA A 520 0.30 1.78 21.32
C ALA A 520 0.49 0.37 20.76
N SER A 521 1.36 -0.43 21.39
CA SER A 521 1.73 -1.78 20.94
C SER A 521 0.53 -2.69 20.69
N GLU A 522 -0.53 -2.57 21.51
CA GLU A 522 -1.75 -3.36 21.43
C GLU A 522 -2.65 -2.99 20.24
N ALA A 523 -2.67 -1.71 19.85
CA ALA A 523 -3.54 -1.19 18.79
C ALA A 523 -2.81 -0.95 17.47
N ARG A 524 -1.49 -1.16 17.41
CA ARG A 524 -0.63 -0.81 16.28
C ARG A 524 -1.07 -1.40 14.94
N THR A 525 -1.26 -2.71 14.88
CA THR A 525 -1.61 -3.41 13.64
C THR A 525 -3.03 -3.05 13.19
N LEU A 526 -3.97 -2.95 14.14
CA LEU A 526 -5.35 -2.58 13.86
C LEU A 526 -5.47 -1.12 13.39
N GLY A 527 -4.81 -0.20 14.08
CA GLY A 527 -4.78 1.23 13.74
C GLY A 527 -4.18 1.48 12.36
N LEU A 528 -3.05 0.83 12.03
CA LEU A 528 -2.48 0.88 10.67
C LEU A 528 -3.46 0.30 9.63
N GLY A 529 -4.08 -0.85 9.93
CA GLY A 529 -5.02 -1.50 9.02
C GLY A 529 -6.25 -0.64 8.71
N VAL A 530 -6.86 -0.04 9.74
CA VAL A 530 -8.00 0.88 9.58
C VAL A 530 -7.58 2.15 8.83
N ALA A 531 -6.45 2.77 9.21
CA ALA A 531 -5.97 3.99 8.58
C ALA A 531 -5.62 3.79 7.10
N SER A 532 -4.87 2.73 6.78
CA SER A 532 -4.51 2.38 5.40
C SER A 532 -5.71 1.89 4.59
N GLY A 533 -6.64 1.16 5.22
CA GLY A 533 -7.88 0.70 4.61
C GLY A 533 -8.75 1.88 4.15
N LEU A 534 -9.20 2.70 5.11
CA LEU A 534 -10.04 3.88 4.86
C LEU A 534 -9.32 4.97 4.06
N GLY A 535 -7.99 5.04 4.12
CA GLY A 535 -7.21 5.93 3.25
C GLY A 535 -7.45 5.69 1.75
N ARG A 536 -7.98 4.54 1.33
CA ARG A 536 -8.33 4.32 -0.09
C ARG A 536 -9.47 5.21 -0.60
N VAL A 537 -10.19 5.92 0.27
CA VAL A 537 -11.15 6.96 -0.14
C VAL A 537 -10.51 7.95 -1.10
N GLY A 538 -9.26 8.36 -0.88
CA GLY A 538 -8.54 9.22 -1.82
C GLY A 538 -8.34 8.60 -3.20
N GLY A 539 -8.02 7.31 -3.25
CA GLY A 539 -7.93 6.54 -4.50
C GLY A 539 -9.28 6.41 -5.23
N VAL A 540 -10.40 6.38 -4.51
CA VAL A 540 -11.76 6.38 -5.09
C VAL A 540 -12.07 7.72 -5.74
N ILE A 541 -11.60 8.83 -5.16
CA ILE A 541 -11.90 10.20 -5.63
C ILE A 541 -11.00 10.59 -6.82
N CYS A 542 -9.74 10.15 -6.84
CA CYS A 542 -8.75 10.59 -7.85
C CYS A 542 -9.15 10.40 -9.33
N PRO A 543 -9.86 9.33 -9.77
CA PRO A 543 -10.23 9.18 -11.18
C PRO A 543 -11.25 10.24 -11.61
N PHE A 544 -12.12 10.67 -10.70
CA PHE A 544 -13.08 11.74 -10.96
C PHE A 544 -12.39 13.11 -10.99
N ILE A 545 -11.35 13.32 -10.16
CA ILE A 545 -10.51 14.52 -10.24
C ILE A 545 -9.84 14.59 -11.62
N ASN A 546 -9.25 13.48 -12.08
CA ASN A 546 -8.60 13.44 -13.39
C ASN A 546 -9.59 13.67 -14.55
N ALA A 547 -10.83 13.17 -14.44
CA ALA A 547 -11.88 13.41 -15.45
C ALA A 547 -12.35 14.88 -15.54
N LEU A 548 -11.93 15.75 -14.62
CA LEU A 548 -12.18 17.19 -14.75
C LEU A 548 -11.26 17.83 -15.80
N ASP A 549 -10.14 17.20 -16.14
CA ASP A 549 -9.20 17.69 -17.15
C ASP A 549 -9.91 17.95 -18.49
N ASP A 550 -10.73 16.99 -18.91
CA ASP A 550 -11.50 17.05 -20.16
C ASP A 550 -12.67 18.05 -20.11
N LYS A 551 -13.17 18.35 -18.91
CA LYS A 551 -14.38 19.18 -18.74
C LYS A 551 -14.09 20.67 -18.61
N THR A 552 -12.91 21.04 -18.11
CA THR A 552 -12.59 22.43 -17.78
C THR A 552 -11.34 22.95 -18.50
N PHE A 553 -10.17 22.41 -18.17
CA PHE A 553 -8.89 22.79 -18.78
C PHE A 553 -7.80 21.78 -18.40
N HIS A 554 -6.86 21.58 -19.32
CA HIS A 554 -5.76 20.64 -19.17
C HIS A 554 -4.78 21.06 -18.06
N GLY A 555 -4.47 20.13 -17.16
CA GLY A 555 -3.62 20.33 -15.98
C GLY A 555 -4.38 20.73 -14.71
N LEU A 556 -5.71 20.88 -14.73
CA LEU A 556 -6.50 21.15 -13.52
C LEU A 556 -6.30 20.10 -12.41
N PRO A 557 -6.28 18.79 -12.68
CA PRO A 557 -6.12 17.77 -11.64
C PRO A 557 -4.88 18.00 -10.77
N ILE A 558 -3.79 18.48 -11.37
CA ILE A 558 -2.52 18.74 -10.68
C ILE A 558 -2.66 19.90 -9.69
N ILE A 559 -3.41 20.95 -10.03
CA ILE A 559 -3.69 22.07 -9.13
C ILE A 559 -4.49 21.58 -7.92
N ILE A 560 -5.47 20.70 -8.14
CA ILE A 560 -6.25 20.08 -7.06
C ILE A 560 -5.32 19.24 -6.16
N TYR A 561 -4.41 18.45 -6.74
CA TYR A 561 -3.45 17.65 -5.97
C TYR A 561 -2.46 18.50 -5.17
N ILE A 562 -2.04 19.67 -5.67
CA ILE A 562 -1.25 20.64 -4.89
C ILE A 562 -2.04 21.12 -3.67
N GLY A 563 -3.34 21.41 -3.84
CA GLY A 563 -4.23 21.77 -2.72
C GLY A 563 -4.36 20.65 -1.68
N VAL A 564 -4.49 19.41 -2.13
CA VAL A 564 -4.50 18.23 -1.22
C VAL A 564 -3.18 18.13 -0.45
N HIS A 565 -2.04 18.30 -1.10
CA HIS A 565 -0.73 18.30 -0.45
C HIS A 565 -0.59 19.37 0.63
N LEU A 566 -1.09 20.58 0.38
CA LEU A 566 -1.08 21.65 1.37
C LEU A 566 -1.87 21.23 2.62
N LEU A 567 -3.04 20.61 2.45
CA LEU A 567 -3.84 20.12 3.56
C LEU A 567 -3.13 18.99 4.34
N GLU A 568 -2.40 18.10 3.65
CA GLU A 568 -1.60 17.07 4.30
C GLU A 568 -0.47 17.64 5.14
N LEU A 569 0.24 18.65 4.62
CA LEU A 569 1.29 19.36 5.35
C LEU A 569 0.75 20.03 6.62
N VAL A 570 -0.42 20.66 6.51
CA VAL A 570 -1.13 21.24 7.65
C VAL A 570 -1.54 20.15 8.65
N ASN A 571 -2.08 19.03 8.18
CA ASN A 571 -2.44 17.89 9.03
C ASN A 571 -1.23 17.31 9.79
N LEU A 572 -0.08 17.18 9.11
CA LEU A 572 1.15 16.70 9.73
C LEU A 572 1.59 17.59 10.89
N PHE A 573 1.29 18.90 10.89
CA PHE A 573 1.64 19.79 12.00
C PHE A 573 1.11 19.27 13.35
N TRP A 574 -0.14 18.78 13.40
CA TRP A 574 -0.77 18.27 14.62
C TRP A 574 -0.37 16.85 15.02
N LEU A 575 0.27 16.09 14.12
CA LEU A 575 0.76 14.75 14.44
C LEU A 575 2.09 14.83 15.23
N PRO A 576 2.26 14.02 16.30
CA PRO A 576 3.45 14.05 17.13
C PRO A 576 4.66 13.47 16.39
N ASP A 577 5.85 14.05 16.61
CA ASP A 577 7.08 13.52 16.03
C ASP A 577 7.57 12.30 16.82
N THR A 578 8.02 11.26 16.13
CA THR A 578 8.59 10.07 16.74
C THR A 578 10.08 10.02 16.43
N SER A 579 10.89 9.66 17.43
CA SER A 579 12.36 9.51 17.28
C SER A 579 12.79 8.06 17.03
N GLY A 580 11.83 7.16 16.77
CA GLY A 580 12.06 5.72 16.73
C GLY A 580 12.32 5.06 18.11
N ARG A 581 12.40 5.84 19.20
CA ARG A 581 12.63 5.34 20.58
C ARG A 581 11.35 4.93 21.32
N ASN A 582 10.18 5.36 20.85
CA ASN A 582 8.88 5.09 21.48
C ASN A 582 8.51 3.59 21.52
N LEU A 583 9.23 2.73 20.78
CA LEU A 583 9.07 1.29 20.90
C LEU A 583 9.52 0.76 22.27
N LEU A 584 10.56 1.32 22.88
CA LEU A 584 11.10 0.86 24.17
C LEU A 584 10.24 1.38 25.34
N ASN A 585 9.88 2.67 25.32
CA ASN A 585 9.09 3.27 26.39
C ASN A 585 7.70 2.64 26.57
N ASN A 586 7.06 2.10 25.51
CA ASN A 586 5.79 1.38 25.67
C ASN A 586 5.96 0.02 26.37
N PHE A 587 7.12 -0.63 26.23
CA PHE A 587 7.41 -1.87 26.97
C PHE A 587 7.82 -1.57 28.42
N ASP A 588 8.49 -0.44 28.65
CA ASP A 588 8.93 -0.04 29.98
C ASP A 588 7.79 0.60 30.78
N GLN A 589 6.90 1.40 30.18
CA GLN A 589 5.68 1.91 30.83
C GLN A 589 4.74 0.79 31.25
N ASN A 590 4.55 -0.24 30.42
CA ASN A 590 3.76 -1.41 30.82
C ASN A 590 4.40 -2.17 31.98
N LYS A 591 5.74 -2.19 32.09
CA LYS A 591 6.43 -2.75 33.26
C LYS A 591 6.26 -1.87 34.48
N ASP A 592 6.36 -0.56 34.34
CA ASP A 592 6.25 0.39 35.45
C ASP A 592 4.80 0.43 36.00
N GLU A 593 3.79 0.31 35.13
CA GLU A 593 2.38 0.15 35.53
C GLU A 593 2.12 -1.24 36.16
N GLU A 594 2.72 -2.33 35.64
CA GLU A 594 2.64 -3.65 36.29
C GLU A 594 3.33 -3.68 37.67
N ILE A 595 4.42 -2.92 37.84
CA ILE A 595 5.12 -2.75 39.12
C ILE A 595 4.27 -1.92 40.10
N ALA A 596 3.65 -0.84 39.63
CA ALA A 596 2.78 0.01 40.45
C ALA A 596 1.53 -0.76 40.96
N VAL A 597 0.88 -1.53 40.10
CA VAL A 597 -0.28 -2.37 40.48
C VAL A 597 0.15 -3.53 41.38
N GLY A 598 1.37 -4.06 41.21
CA GLY A 598 1.94 -5.08 42.09
C GLY A 598 2.22 -4.57 43.50
N GLN A 599 2.69 -3.32 43.64
CA GLN A 599 2.95 -2.69 44.94
C GLN A 599 1.66 -2.31 45.68
N GLU A 600 0.59 -1.88 44.99
CA GLU A 600 -0.69 -1.60 45.67
C GLU A 600 -1.37 -2.86 46.24
N ILE A 601 -1.11 -4.04 45.65
CA ILE A 601 -1.67 -5.31 46.15
C ILE A 601 -0.87 -5.86 47.34
N GLU A 602 0.45 -5.60 47.42
CA GLU A 602 1.29 -6.04 48.56
C GLU A 602 1.14 -5.16 49.81
N ILE A 603 0.63 -3.94 49.70
CA ILE A 603 0.46 -3.02 50.85
C ILE A 603 -0.86 -3.29 51.62
N ASN A 604 -1.80 -4.06 51.06
CA ASN A 604 -3.15 -4.22 51.63
C ASN A 604 -3.38 -5.50 52.46
N ASP A 605 -2.36 -6.34 52.67
CA ASP A 605 -2.45 -7.53 53.53
C ASP A 605 -1.57 -7.37 54.79
N GLY A 606 -2.04 -6.55 55.73
CA GLY A 606 -1.51 -6.44 57.10
C GLY A 606 -2.66 -6.17 58.08
N PRO A 607 -2.68 -6.81 59.27
CA PRO A 607 -3.85 -6.78 60.14
C PRO A 607 -4.03 -5.40 60.80
N THR A 608 -5.27 -4.93 60.80
CA THR A 608 -5.76 -3.77 61.55
C THR A 608 -5.78 -4.07 63.05
N GLU A 609 -5.11 -3.25 63.86
CA GLU A 609 -5.43 -3.03 65.28
C GLU A 609 -5.34 -1.54 65.61
N GLU A 610 -6.21 -1.15 66.54
CA GLU A 610 -6.70 0.18 66.90
C GLU A 610 -5.68 1.03 67.70
N ASP A 611 -5.75 2.36 67.58
CA ASP A 611 -5.93 3.29 68.73
C ASP A 611 -5.72 4.79 68.36
N GLY A 612 -6.60 5.64 68.90
CA GLY A 612 -6.20 6.92 69.50
C GLY A 612 -6.36 8.23 68.71
N GLU A 613 -7.31 9.06 69.13
CA GLU A 613 -7.59 10.45 68.73
C GLU A 613 -6.42 11.45 68.97
N GLU A 614 -6.23 12.46 68.10
CA GLU A 614 -6.53 13.88 68.41
C GLU A 614 -6.21 14.88 67.26
N LYS A 615 -7.01 15.94 67.25
CA LYS A 615 -7.16 17.17 66.41
C LYS A 615 -5.88 18.02 66.28
N ASN A 616 -5.64 18.99 65.39
CA ASN A 616 -6.27 19.83 64.34
C ASN A 616 -5.06 20.37 63.49
N GLU A 617 -5.09 20.90 62.26
CA GLU A 617 -5.75 22.14 61.82
C GLU A 617 -5.43 22.38 60.31
N GLU A 618 -6.44 22.83 59.57
CA GLU A 618 -6.41 23.64 58.32
C GLU A 618 -5.71 23.15 57.03
N GLY A 619 -6.52 22.76 56.04
CA GLY A 619 -6.13 22.68 54.63
C GLY A 619 -7.36 22.71 53.69
N HIS A 620 -7.68 23.88 53.13
CA HIS A 620 -8.61 24.03 52.00
C HIS A 620 -7.84 24.11 50.65
N PRO A 621 -8.47 23.72 49.53
CA PRO A 621 -7.81 23.25 48.31
C PRO A 621 -7.62 24.36 47.27
N ILE A 622 -6.59 24.28 46.42
CA ILE A 622 -6.43 25.18 45.28
C ILE A 622 -6.03 24.41 44.01
N TRP A 623 -7.03 24.15 43.17
CA TRP A 623 -6.87 24.09 41.72
C TRP A 623 -6.67 25.52 41.21
N ALA A 624 -5.42 25.97 41.03
CA ALA A 624 -5.06 27.13 40.22
C ALA A 624 -3.53 27.33 40.19
N SER A 625 -2.84 26.73 39.22
CA SER A 625 -1.63 27.34 38.62
C SER A 625 -1.20 26.57 37.37
N THR A 626 -1.86 26.87 36.25
CA THR A 626 -1.33 26.66 34.90
C THR A 626 -1.31 28.04 34.25
N MET A 627 -0.13 28.67 34.10
CA MET A 627 0.17 29.56 32.95
C MET A 627 1.58 30.18 32.94
N ASP A 628 2.36 30.20 34.03
CA ASP A 628 3.55 31.09 34.10
C ASP A 628 4.95 30.45 33.93
N GLU A 629 5.06 29.14 33.65
CA GLU A 629 6.38 28.50 33.39
C GLU A 629 6.73 28.33 31.90
N MET A 630 5.91 28.84 30.98
CA MET A 630 6.26 28.97 29.56
C MET A 630 6.62 30.42 29.24
N ILE A 631 7.86 30.85 29.50
CA ILE A 631 8.53 31.95 28.75
C ILE A 631 10.03 32.12 29.07
N ALA A 632 10.60 31.57 30.15
CA ALA A 632 11.99 31.86 30.53
C ALA A 632 12.96 30.68 30.32
N THR A 633 13.39 30.44 29.07
CA THR A 633 14.81 30.10 28.75
C THR A 633 14.98 29.89 27.24
N THR A 634 15.12 31.01 26.52
CA THR A 634 15.83 31.08 25.24
C THR A 634 17.03 32.01 25.47
N HIS A 635 18.21 31.64 24.96
CA HIS A 635 19.53 32.31 25.08
C HIS A 635 20.42 31.93 26.26
N VAL A 636 21.37 31.01 26.01
CA VAL A 636 22.80 31.26 26.26
C VAL A 636 23.61 30.67 25.10
N ILE A 637 24.35 31.55 24.43
CA ILE A 637 25.43 31.27 23.49
C ILE A 637 26.70 31.06 24.31
N HIS A 638 27.50 30.03 24.04
CA HIS A 638 28.96 30.15 24.14
C HIS A 638 29.67 29.19 23.17
N SER A 639 30.53 29.81 22.37
CA SER A 639 31.48 29.26 21.41
C SER A 639 32.90 29.22 22.00
N GLY A 640 33.70 28.25 21.55
CA GLY A 640 35.18 28.19 21.58
C GLY A 640 35.76 27.50 22.83
N SER A 641 36.80 26.67 22.79
CA SER A 641 37.82 26.20 21.82
C SER A 641 38.67 25.16 22.64
N GLU A 642 39.20 24.02 22.20
CA GLU A 642 40.29 23.68 21.25
C GLU A 642 40.56 22.16 21.47
N LEU A 643 40.62 21.32 20.43
CA LEU A 643 41.83 20.64 19.89
C LEU A 643 42.66 19.76 20.88
N HIS A 644 42.60 18.43 20.74
CA HIS A 644 43.68 17.59 20.19
C HIS A 644 43.36 16.07 20.18
N ASP A 645 43.66 15.46 19.03
CA ASP A 645 44.24 14.14 18.70
C ASP A 645 43.62 12.77 19.04
N ASP A 646 43.47 12.03 17.93
CA ASP A 646 43.87 10.65 17.62
C ASP A 646 43.03 9.40 18.02
N PHE A 647 42.81 8.61 16.95
CA PHE A 647 42.27 7.25 16.76
C PHE A 647 40.76 6.99 16.61
#